data_AF-A0A960DPM2-F1
#
_entry.id   AF-A0A960DPM2-F1
#
_cell.length_a   1.000
_cell.length_b   1.000
_cell.length_c   1.000
_cell.angle_alpha   90.00
_cell.angle_beta   90.00
_cell.angle_gamma   90.00
#
_symmetry.space_group_name_H-M   'P 1'
#
loop_
_entity.id
_entity.type
_entity.pdbx_description
1 polymer ?
#
loop_
_entity_poly.entity_id
_entity_poly.type
_entity_poly.pdbx_seq_one_letter_code
_entity_poly.pdbx_strand_id
1 'polypeptide(L)'
;MTTVRTVAGHVAHPMQWLRGVCGGESAYPLMILFALNAVDELDRTAFGILLPNIRDHFNLDNTSVLGLVALASVAALALQVPIAQFADRSRRVPLAIAGALVWAVFSGMTGLATGVVLLTVARSGSALGKAVIDPTHNSLIADYYPIDSRSKVFSVHRAANAVGSFVGPITAGLLAYAFGWRVPFLVFVVPTVVFALLALRLREPVRGRWERAASGATDEVADTEEAVPSFAESWRTVQKIRSLQRLWWSLPFLATALIGFVTLASLLYEQQFNLDERARGIAAAVAEPFQLVGIVLGTRYITKRFMADMAGLIRFLARIAVGTSVASIGFVLAPNVVVAVAMNCVVSGTLAVLGPGILAALSLAIPARARATGFSVASLWVIPGLLILPLIGWISGEVGIRWGMLTMVPLFIIGSLVLGSAQHTINDDIAQVWKASAARSEALYQRRHGHADLLLVRGVDAGYAGRQVLFGVDLDVKEGEIVALLGTNGAGKSTLLKAISGVVEADRGAVVLDGRDITHAPPNEIAGFGVSQMPGGQGVFGGLTVRENLHLAGWTRRDDVTGTEAAIEEVLGHFPVLRDRLHAPAADLSGGQQQMLALGMAFVARPRVLLIDELSLGLAPVVVGQLLPLVQRVAAAGTAVVLVEQSVNVALSIAERAYFLERGVVRFHGPTEELLSRTDLLRSVFLVGAATPDAGSGTAADAAGEGRRPEVAAGEPPVLEVVELARAFGGNRAVNGVTFTVGQQEIVGMIGPNGAGKTTVFDLISGFVRADAGVVRLNGLDVTTLGANRRAAAGLGRSFQDARLFPDMTVSETLAVSLERWIHNRSALAAAVRWPAVYDDEERTALRVDELIELMNLGDYRNAFVRELSTGTRRVVDLACLAAHRPVLVLLDEPSSGIAQREVEALAPVLRRLRDEMGAGLLVIEHDIPLVASISDRLIALDQGAVLAEGSPAAVLDDPAVQESYL
;
A
#
# COMPACT_ATOMS: atom_id res chain seq x y z
N MET A 1 -70.58 -6.46 14.51
CA MET A 1 -69.79 -6.15 15.73
C MET A 1 -68.53 -7.02 15.91
N THR A 2 -68.20 -7.91 14.96
CA THR A 2 -67.06 -8.85 15.06
C THR A 2 -65.79 -8.39 14.35
N THR A 3 -65.83 -7.30 13.58
CA THR A 3 -64.67 -6.77 12.81
C THR A 3 -63.89 -5.66 13.52
N VAL A 4 -64.37 -5.20 14.69
CA VAL A 4 -63.71 -4.13 15.48
C VAL A 4 -62.78 -4.71 16.55
N ARG A 5 -62.89 -6.01 16.88
CA ARG A 5 -62.03 -6.68 17.87
C ARG A 5 -60.66 -7.14 17.35
N THR A 6 -60.45 -7.19 16.03
CA THR A 6 -59.17 -7.63 15.43
C THR A 6 -58.16 -6.50 15.20
N VAL A 7 -58.56 -5.23 15.28
CA VAL A 7 -57.62 -4.09 15.16
C VAL A 7 -57.08 -3.66 16.53
N ALA A 8 -57.82 -3.88 17.62
CA ALA A 8 -57.39 -3.53 18.97
C ALA A 8 -56.47 -4.58 19.64
N GLY A 9 -56.37 -5.80 19.09
CA GLY A 9 -55.58 -6.90 19.67
C GLY A 9 -54.11 -6.97 19.24
N HIS A 10 -53.59 -5.98 18.50
CA HIS A 10 -52.23 -6.00 17.92
C HIS A 10 -51.35 -4.81 18.32
N VAL A 11 -51.75 -4.05 19.35
CA VAL A 11 -50.79 -3.15 20.01
C VAL A 11 -50.03 -4.00 21.02
N ALA A 12 -48.99 -4.69 20.54
CA ALA A 12 -48.01 -5.31 21.44
C ALA A 12 -47.59 -4.26 22.47
N HIS A 13 -47.49 -4.63 23.75
CA HIS A 13 -47.04 -3.72 24.79
C HIS A 13 -45.75 -3.01 24.31
N PRO A 14 -45.57 -1.69 24.49
CA PRO A 14 -44.43 -0.96 23.90
C PRO A 14 -43.07 -1.62 24.16
N MET A 15 -42.92 -2.18 25.37
CA MET A 15 -41.76 -2.98 25.79
C MET A 15 -41.58 -4.30 25.01
N GLN A 16 -42.66 -4.99 24.64
CA GLN A 16 -42.63 -6.20 23.80
C GLN A 16 -42.26 -5.86 22.35
N TRP A 17 -42.79 -4.75 21.81
CA TRP A 17 -42.38 -4.25 20.49
C TRP A 17 -40.89 -3.89 20.46
N LEU A 18 -40.41 -3.17 21.49
CA LEU A 18 -38.98 -2.83 21.64
C LEU A 18 -38.09 -4.08 21.76
N ARG A 19 -38.51 -5.11 22.51
CA ARG A 19 -37.78 -6.39 22.53
C ARG A 19 -37.74 -7.07 21.17
N GLY A 20 -38.84 -7.03 20.41
CA GLY A 20 -38.88 -7.54 19.04
C GLY A 20 -37.98 -6.77 18.07
N VAL A 21 -37.80 -5.46 18.29
CA VAL A 21 -36.80 -4.64 17.56
C VAL A 21 -35.38 -5.07 17.91
N CYS A 22 -35.12 -5.39 19.18
CA CYS A 22 -33.81 -5.79 19.70
C CYS A 22 -33.46 -7.28 19.45
N GLY A 23 -34.25 -8.01 18.66
CA GLY A 23 -33.98 -9.43 18.39
C GLY A 23 -34.17 -10.35 19.60
N GLY A 24 -34.96 -9.93 20.60
CA GLY A 24 -35.15 -10.67 21.86
C GLY A 24 -34.23 -10.19 23.01
N GLU A 25 -33.21 -9.40 22.70
CA GLU A 25 -32.30 -8.82 23.69
C GLU A 25 -32.93 -7.69 24.52
N SER A 26 -32.24 -7.32 25.59
CA SER A 26 -32.66 -6.20 26.46
C SER A 26 -32.78 -4.90 25.67
N ALA A 27 -33.95 -4.25 25.74
CA ALA A 27 -34.15 -2.92 25.14
C ALA A 27 -33.48 -1.78 25.93
N TYR A 28 -32.94 -2.05 27.12
CA TYR A 28 -32.41 -1.03 28.01
C TYR A 28 -31.25 -0.22 27.40
N PRO A 29 -30.20 -0.84 26.81
CA PRO A 29 -29.14 -0.09 26.16
C PRO A 29 -29.64 0.80 25.02
N LEU A 30 -30.59 0.31 24.20
CA LEU A 30 -31.16 1.07 23.10
C LEU A 30 -31.91 2.30 23.62
N MET A 31 -32.74 2.15 24.65
CA MET A 31 -33.49 3.26 25.24
C MET A 31 -32.57 4.35 25.82
N ILE A 32 -31.49 3.96 26.51
CA ILE A 32 -30.55 4.92 27.10
C ILE A 32 -29.76 5.65 26.01
N LEU A 33 -29.20 4.93 25.03
CA LEU A 33 -28.44 5.53 23.93
C LEU A 33 -29.32 6.39 23.02
N PHE A 34 -30.59 6.00 22.84
CA PHE A 34 -31.62 6.80 22.17
C PHE A 34 -31.87 8.10 22.94
N ALA A 35 -32.10 8.02 24.26
CA ALA A 35 -32.43 9.18 25.08
C ALA A 35 -31.27 10.18 25.14
N LEU A 36 -30.04 9.70 25.31
CA LEU A 36 -28.83 10.54 25.26
C LEU A 36 -28.69 11.25 23.90
N ASN A 37 -28.94 10.54 22.79
CA ASN A 37 -28.90 11.13 21.46
C ASN A 37 -30.05 12.14 21.20
N ALA A 38 -31.24 11.85 21.73
CA ALA A 38 -32.41 12.74 21.58
C ALA A 38 -32.19 14.06 22.30
N VAL A 39 -31.62 14.02 23.51
CA VAL A 39 -31.35 15.24 24.29
C VAL A 39 -30.19 16.05 23.69
N ASP A 40 -29.17 15.39 23.11
CA ASP A 40 -28.15 16.08 22.31
C ASP A 40 -28.79 16.95 21.20
N GLU A 41 -29.72 16.37 20.45
CA GLU A 41 -30.38 17.07 19.36
C GLU A 41 -31.30 18.22 19.84
N LEU A 42 -31.80 18.19 21.10
CA LEU A 42 -32.55 19.32 21.69
C LEU A 42 -31.68 20.58 21.82
N ASP A 43 -30.44 20.49 22.31
CA ASP A 43 -29.53 21.64 22.42
C ASP A 43 -29.18 22.21 21.04
N ARG A 44 -28.87 21.33 20.08
CA ARG A 44 -28.49 21.72 18.72
C ARG A 44 -29.61 22.48 18.02
N THR A 45 -30.83 21.95 18.08
CA THR A 45 -32.00 22.56 17.46
C THR A 45 -32.41 23.85 18.17
N ALA A 46 -32.30 23.89 19.50
CA ALA A 46 -32.51 25.11 20.29
C ALA A 46 -31.52 26.22 19.92
N PHE A 47 -30.24 25.89 19.78
CA PHE A 47 -29.23 26.86 19.34
C PHE A 47 -29.51 27.39 17.94
N GLY A 48 -29.89 26.53 16.99
CA GLY A 48 -30.25 26.96 15.64
C GLY A 48 -31.44 27.94 15.61
N ILE A 49 -32.46 27.70 16.43
CA ILE A 49 -33.67 28.54 16.46
C ILE A 49 -33.47 29.82 17.26
N LEU A 50 -32.71 29.77 18.35
CA LEU A 50 -32.42 30.92 19.20
C LEU A 50 -31.22 31.72 18.69
N LEU A 51 -30.60 31.29 17.59
CA LEU A 51 -29.45 31.95 16.97
C LEU A 51 -29.65 33.46 16.76
N PRO A 52 -30.82 33.97 16.30
CA PRO A 52 -31.04 35.41 16.18
C PRO A 52 -30.99 36.13 17.53
N ASN A 53 -31.63 35.57 18.56
CA ASN A 53 -31.63 36.14 19.91
C ASN A 53 -30.22 36.19 20.52
N ILE A 54 -29.41 35.16 20.26
CA ILE A 54 -28.02 35.07 20.71
C ILE A 54 -27.18 36.11 19.97
N ARG A 55 -27.33 36.21 18.65
CA ARG A 55 -26.63 37.19 17.80
C ARG A 55 -26.89 38.61 18.30
N ASP A 56 -28.16 38.95 18.51
CA ASP A 56 -28.57 40.30 18.90
C ASP A 56 -28.08 40.63 20.33
N HIS A 57 -28.09 39.65 21.25
CA HIS A 57 -27.56 39.84 22.61
C HIS A 57 -26.06 40.15 22.64
N PHE A 58 -25.28 39.54 21.75
CA PHE A 58 -23.83 39.70 21.70
C PHE A 58 -23.37 40.73 20.64
N ASN A 59 -24.29 41.42 19.97
CA ASN A 59 -24.01 42.35 18.86
C ASN A 59 -23.10 41.72 17.78
N LEU A 60 -23.36 40.46 17.43
CA LEU A 60 -22.59 39.74 16.41
C LEU A 60 -23.17 40.00 15.02
N ASP A 61 -22.32 40.01 13.99
CA ASP A 61 -22.78 39.93 12.61
C ASP A 61 -23.06 38.48 12.20
N ASN A 62 -23.85 38.28 11.14
CA ASN A 62 -24.21 36.94 10.65
C ASN A 62 -22.96 36.12 10.28
N THR A 63 -21.92 36.77 9.78
CA THR A 63 -20.65 36.14 9.41
C THR A 63 -19.93 35.57 10.63
N SER A 64 -19.82 36.33 11.73
CA SER A 64 -19.14 35.84 12.95
C SER A 64 -19.89 34.69 13.60
N VAL A 65 -21.23 34.71 13.59
CA VAL A 65 -22.04 33.62 14.15
C VAL A 65 -21.91 32.33 13.33
N LEU A 66 -21.96 32.43 11.99
CA LEU A 66 -21.75 31.29 11.11
C LEU A 66 -20.30 30.77 11.18
N GLY A 67 -19.33 31.67 11.30
CA GLY A 67 -17.91 31.32 11.52
C GLY A 67 -17.69 30.55 12.82
N LEU A 68 -18.39 30.92 13.90
CA LEU A 68 -18.34 30.22 15.19
C LEU A 68 -18.88 28.79 15.07
N VAL A 69 -20.02 28.61 14.40
CA VAL A 69 -20.62 27.29 14.16
C VAL A 69 -19.71 26.43 13.27
N ALA A 70 -19.15 27.00 12.20
CA ALA A 70 -18.25 26.31 11.30
C ALA A 70 -16.95 25.87 11.99
N LEU A 71 -16.30 26.75 12.75
CA LEU A 71 -15.06 26.46 13.47
C LEU A 71 -15.25 25.34 14.51
N ALA A 72 -16.32 25.41 15.30
CA ALA A 72 -16.66 24.39 16.28
C ALA A 72 -16.94 23.03 15.61
N SER A 73 -17.63 23.04 14.45
CA SER A 73 -17.95 21.83 13.70
C SER A 73 -16.72 21.17 13.08
N VAL A 74 -15.81 21.94 12.48
CA VAL A 74 -14.57 21.41 11.87
C VAL A 74 -13.67 20.80 12.93
N ALA A 75 -13.48 21.49 14.07
CA ALA A 75 -12.68 20.97 15.18
C ALA A 75 -13.26 19.66 15.75
N ALA A 76 -14.58 19.60 15.92
CA ALA A 76 -15.26 18.39 16.37
C ALA A 76 -15.09 17.23 15.38
N LEU A 77 -15.30 17.46 14.07
CA LEU A 77 -15.11 16.44 13.03
C LEU A 77 -13.66 15.94 12.99
N ALA A 78 -12.66 16.83 13.14
CA ALA A 78 -11.26 16.46 13.16
C ALA A 78 -10.89 15.59 14.38
N LEU A 79 -11.48 15.87 15.54
CA LEU A 79 -11.24 15.11 16.77
C LEU A 79 -12.00 13.77 16.83
N GLN A 80 -13.00 13.54 15.98
CA GLN A 80 -13.75 12.29 15.97
C GLN A 80 -12.85 11.06 15.75
N VAL A 81 -11.86 11.12 14.86
CA VAL A 81 -11.00 9.95 14.57
C VAL A 81 -10.09 9.59 15.76
N PRO A 82 -9.33 10.53 16.37
CA PRO A 82 -8.59 10.25 17.60
C PRO A 82 -9.46 9.71 18.74
N ILE A 83 -10.65 10.29 18.94
CA ILE A 83 -11.59 9.85 19.98
C ILE A 83 -12.10 8.43 19.68
N ALA A 84 -12.43 8.14 18.42
CA ALA A 84 -12.89 6.83 18.00
C ALA A 84 -11.80 5.76 18.17
N GLN A 85 -10.54 6.09 17.91
CA GLN A 85 -9.42 5.18 18.16
C GLN A 85 -9.20 4.96 19.65
N PHE A 86 -9.35 6.00 20.47
CA PHE A 86 -9.37 5.82 21.92
C PHE A 86 -10.54 4.93 22.37
N ALA A 87 -11.72 5.08 21.76
CA ALA A 87 -12.89 4.23 22.01
C ALA A 87 -12.63 2.76 21.62
N ASP A 88 -11.93 2.51 20.51
CA ASP A 88 -11.54 1.16 20.11
C ASP A 88 -10.51 0.52 21.06
N ARG A 89 -9.87 1.30 21.95
CA ARG A 89 -8.90 0.78 22.94
C ARG A 89 -9.40 0.77 24.38
N SER A 90 -10.54 1.37 24.63
CA SER A 90 -11.10 1.54 25.97
C SER A 90 -12.51 0.98 26.07
N ARG A 91 -13.09 1.03 27.27
CA ARG A 91 -14.50 0.70 27.46
C ARG A 91 -15.34 1.86 26.94
N ARG A 92 -16.28 1.59 26.04
CA ARG A 92 -17.07 2.62 25.35
C ARG A 92 -18.20 3.16 26.20
N VAL A 93 -18.74 2.37 27.14
CA VAL A 93 -19.81 2.83 28.04
C VAL A 93 -19.35 4.02 28.90
N PRO A 94 -18.23 3.97 29.65
CA PRO A 94 -17.73 5.14 30.38
C PRO A 94 -17.44 6.34 29.49
N LEU A 95 -16.94 6.11 28.27
CA LEU A 95 -16.65 7.16 27.31
C LEU A 95 -17.92 7.87 26.82
N ALA A 96 -18.99 7.13 26.54
CA ALA A 96 -20.30 7.68 26.18
C ALA A 96 -20.90 8.52 27.32
N ILE A 97 -20.78 8.04 28.58
CA ILE A 97 -21.22 8.78 29.77
C ILE A 97 -20.42 10.07 29.94
N ALA A 98 -19.09 9.99 29.83
CA ALA A 98 -18.22 11.15 29.92
C ALA A 98 -18.54 12.16 28.81
N GLY A 99 -18.74 11.72 27.57
CA GLY A 99 -19.16 12.56 26.45
C GLY A 99 -20.48 13.28 26.72
N ALA A 100 -21.49 12.59 27.24
CA ALA A 100 -22.77 13.17 27.61
C ALA A 100 -22.66 14.20 28.75
N LEU A 101 -21.83 13.94 29.77
CA LEU A 101 -21.59 14.87 30.87
C LEU A 101 -20.83 16.12 30.42
N VAL A 102 -19.79 15.94 29.59
CA VAL A 102 -19.04 17.05 28.97
C VAL A 102 -19.98 17.92 28.15
N TRP A 103 -20.81 17.30 27.31
CA TRP A 103 -21.85 18.00 26.56
C TRP A 103 -22.80 18.78 27.50
N ALA A 104 -23.26 18.16 28.60
CA ALA A 104 -24.22 18.77 29.52
C ALA A 104 -23.64 20.01 30.20
N VAL A 105 -22.36 19.95 30.60
CA VAL A 105 -21.62 21.10 31.13
C VAL A 105 -21.55 22.22 30.10
N PHE A 106 -21.16 21.92 28.87
CA PHE A 106 -20.98 22.93 27.83
C PHE A 106 -22.30 23.51 27.27
N SER A 107 -23.37 22.70 27.25
CA SER A 107 -24.73 23.16 27.01
C SER A 107 -25.15 24.17 28.08
N GLY A 108 -24.98 23.82 29.37
CA GLY A 108 -25.24 24.74 30.48
C GLY A 108 -24.40 26.03 30.41
N MET A 109 -23.11 25.92 30.06
CA MET A 109 -22.22 27.08 29.85
C MET A 109 -22.72 28.02 28.75
N THR A 110 -23.47 27.52 27.77
CA THR A 110 -24.07 28.38 26.74
C THR A 110 -25.19 29.24 27.32
N GLY A 111 -26.03 28.68 28.19
CA GLY A 111 -27.03 29.45 28.93
C GLY A 111 -26.40 30.46 29.89
N LEU A 112 -25.20 30.19 30.41
CA LEU A 112 -24.43 31.07 31.30
C LEU A 112 -23.48 32.03 30.56
N ALA A 113 -23.41 31.98 29.23
CA ALA A 113 -22.43 32.76 28.48
C ALA A 113 -22.66 34.28 28.68
N THR A 114 -21.65 34.96 29.22
CA THR A 114 -21.63 36.41 29.43
C THR A 114 -20.91 37.17 28.32
N GLY A 115 -20.15 36.48 27.47
CA GLY A 115 -19.42 37.05 26.35
C GLY A 115 -19.18 36.06 25.21
N VAL A 116 -18.80 36.58 24.04
CA VAL A 116 -18.58 35.81 22.80
C VAL A 116 -17.53 34.72 22.98
N VAL A 117 -16.44 34.98 23.72
CA VAL A 117 -15.39 33.98 23.98
C VAL A 117 -15.95 32.77 24.72
N LEU A 118 -16.72 33.01 25.79
CA LEU A 118 -17.34 31.94 26.57
C LEU A 118 -18.39 31.18 25.75
N LEU A 119 -19.14 31.89 24.90
CA LEU A 119 -20.06 31.27 23.95
C LEU A 119 -19.33 30.36 22.94
N THR A 120 -18.21 30.81 22.38
CA THR A 120 -17.38 30.01 21.46
C THR A 120 -16.84 28.77 22.15
N VAL A 121 -16.30 28.91 23.36
CA VAL A 121 -15.81 27.77 24.16
C VAL A 121 -16.95 26.79 24.45
N ALA A 122 -18.12 27.31 24.85
CA ALA A 122 -19.29 26.50 25.15
C ALA A 122 -19.80 25.72 23.93
N ARG A 123 -19.84 26.34 22.76
CA ARG A 123 -20.28 25.69 21.52
C ARG A 123 -19.27 24.68 20.98
N SER A 124 -17.97 24.98 21.06
CA SER A 124 -16.90 24.03 20.73
C SER A 124 -16.94 22.80 21.64
N GLY A 125 -17.17 22.98 22.94
CA GLY A 125 -17.26 21.88 23.89
C GLY A 125 -18.52 21.01 23.70
N SER A 126 -19.67 21.61 23.37
CA SER A 126 -20.88 20.86 22.99
C SER A 126 -20.65 20.02 21.73
N ALA A 127 -20.00 20.59 20.71
CA ALA A 127 -19.64 19.87 19.50
C ALA A 127 -18.66 18.70 19.77
N LEU A 128 -17.72 18.87 20.72
CA LEU A 128 -16.80 17.82 21.15
C LEU A 128 -17.53 16.66 21.84
N GLY A 129 -18.54 16.94 22.68
CA GLY A 129 -19.38 15.90 23.28
C GLY A 129 -20.04 15.00 22.23
N LYS A 130 -20.58 15.61 21.16
CA LYS A 130 -21.13 14.87 20.01
C LYS A 130 -20.08 14.05 19.27
N ALA A 131 -18.87 14.58 19.11
CA ALA A 131 -17.74 13.87 18.51
C ALA A 131 -17.33 12.61 19.30
N VAL A 132 -17.62 12.55 20.60
CA VAL A 132 -17.47 11.33 21.43
C VAL A 132 -18.65 10.38 21.25
N ILE A 133 -19.87 10.91 21.22
CA ILE A 133 -21.11 10.13 21.20
C ILE A 133 -21.29 9.35 19.89
N ASP A 134 -21.06 9.98 18.73
CA ASP A 134 -21.31 9.36 17.42
C ASP A 134 -20.53 8.03 17.20
N PRO A 135 -19.20 7.97 17.37
CA PRO A 135 -18.47 6.70 17.23
C PRO A 135 -18.84 5.67 18.30
N THR A 136 -19.04 6.11 19.54
CA THR A 136 -19.25 5.21 20.68
C THR A 136 -20.62 4.55 20.62
N HIS A 137 -21.68 5.32 20.36
CA HIS A 137 -23.05 4.81 20.26
C HIS A 137 -23.19 3.82 19.10
N ASN A 138 -22.70 4.18 17.91
CA ASN A 138 -22.82 3.29 16.74
C ASN A 138 -22.05 1.98 16.95
N SER A 139 -20.87 2.05 17.57
CA SER A 139 -20.06 0.86 17.91
C SER A 139 -20.72 -0.02 18.98
N LEU A 140 -21.26 0.59 20.05
CA LEU A 140 -21.98 -0.11 21.13
C LEU A 140 -23.24 -0.80 20.61
N ILE A 141 -24.04 -0.11 19.80
CA ILE A 141 -25.28 -0.67 19.22
C ILE A 141 -24.98 -1.92 18.39
N ALA A 142 -23.92 -1.91 17.59
CA ALA A 142 -23.55 -3.08 16.80
C ALA A 142 -23.19 -4.31 17.68
N ASP A 143 -22.56 -4.09 18.84
CA ASP A 143 -22.14 -5.17 19.74
C ASP A 143 -23.26 -5.64 20.69
N TYR A 144 -24.19 -4.77 21.08
CA TYR A 144 -25.31 -5.17 21.95
C TYR A 144 -26.33 -6.08 21.24
N TYR A 145 -26.47 -5.97 19.92
CA TYR A 145 -27.62 -6.56 19.23
C TYR A 145 -27.26 -7.49 18.06
N PRO A 146 -28.04 -8.56 17.86
CA PRO A 146 -27.89 -9.51 16.75
C PRO A 146 -27.91 -8.85 15.36
N ILE A 147 -27.17 -9.43 14.42
CA ILE A 147 -26.98 -8.93 13.05
C ILE A 147 -28.29 -8.67 12.30
N ASP A 148 -29.25 -9.59 12.42
CA ASP A 148 -30.56 -9.53 11.79
C ASP A 148 -31.45 -8.40 12.33
N SER A 149 -31.15 -7.91 13.54
CA SER A 149 -31.86 -6.82 14.20
C SER A 149 -31.18 -5.45 14.03
N ARG A 150 -29.89 -5.39 13.64
CA ARG A 150 -29.08 -4.15 13.60
C ARG A 150 -29.72 -3.02 12.81
N SER A 151 -30.28 -3.31 11.63
CA SER A 151 -30.97 -2.27 10.84
C SER A 151 -32.13 -1.64 11.62
N LYS A 152 -32.93 -2.44 12.34
CA LYS A 152 -34.05 -1.92 13.15
C LYS A 152 -33.56 -1.10 14.33
N VAL A 153 -32.51 -1.57 15.01
CA VAL A 153 -31.95 -0.89 16.18
C VAL A 153 -31.30 0.44 15.79
N PHE A 154 -30.49 0.47 14.71
CA PHE A 154 -29.94 1.72 14.17
C PHE A 154 -31.05 2.69 13.77
N SER A 155 -32.14 2.20 13.18
CA SER A 155 -33.28 3.04 12.84
C SER A 155 -33.98 3.63 14.05
N VAL A 156 -34.22 2.85 15.10
CA VAL A 156 -34.78 3.39 16.35
C VAL A 156 -33.85 4.40 16.97
N HIS A 157 -32.54 4.12 17.04
CA HIS A 157 -31.55 5.08 17.54
C HIS A 157 -31.52 6.37 16.72
N ARG A 158 -31.54 6.28 15.39
CA ARG A 158 -31.57 7.46 14.49
C ARG A 158 -32.88 8.24 14.58
N ALA A 159 -34.00 7.60 14.94
CA ALA A 159 -35.25 8.31 15.18
C ALA A 159 -35.14 9.31 16.35
N ALA A 160 -34.15 9.17 17.24
CA ALA A 160 -33.87 10.16 18.27
C ALA A 160 -33.57 11.55 17.69
N ASN A 161 -32.90 11.62 16.54
CA ASN A 161 -32.63 12.89 15.85
C ASN A 161 -33.94 13.56 15.42
N ALA A 162 -34.83 12.81 14.76
CA ALA A 162 -36.12 13.33 14.32
C ALA A 162 -37.01 13.75 15.51
N VAL A 163 -36.98 12.99 16.60
CA VAL A 163 -37.71 13.33 17.83
C VAL A 163 -37.14 14.61 18.46
N GLY A 164 -35.81 14.74 18.56
CA GLY A 164 -35.16 15.93 19.07
C GLY A 164 -35.41 17.16 18.18
N SER A 165 -35.34 17.01 16.85
CA SER A 165 -35.68 18.07 15.89
C SER A 165 -37.14 18.48 15.90
N PHE A 166 -38.05 17.60 16.31
CA PHE A 166 -39.46 17.95 16.47
C PHE A 166 -39.75 18.63 17.82
N VAL A 167 -39.22 18.07 18.92
CA VAL A 167 -39.51 18.52 20.30
C VAL A 167 -38.67 19.75 20.69
N GLY A 168 -37.42 19.82 20.24
CA GLY A 168 -36.45 20.86 20.58
C GLY A 168 -36.93 22.26 20.22
N PRO A 169 -37.34 22.54 18.97
CA PRO A 169 -37.91 23.83 18.58
C PRO A 169 -39.07 24.30 19.46
N ILE A 170 -40.02 23.39 19.73
CA ILE A 170 -41.24 23.69 20.47
C ILE A 170 -40.89 24.02 21.93
N THR A 171 -40.09 23.16 22.57
CA THR A 171 -39.73 23.31 23.98
C THR A 171 -38.77 24.49 24.20
N ALA A 172 -37.76 24.65 23.36
CA ALA A 172 -36.82 25.77 23.43
C ALA A 172 -37.49 27.11 23.14
N GLY A 173 -38.37 27.18 22.14
CA GLY A 173 -39.14 28.37 21.82
C GLY A 173 -40.07 28.81 22.96
N LEU A 174 -40.82 27.87 23.56
CA LEU A 174 -41.70 28.15 24.70
C LEU A 174 -40.92 28.62 25.93
N LEU A 175 -39.81 27.94 26.27
CA LEU A 175 -38.95 28.31 27.39
C LEU A 175 -38.27 29.66 27.16
N ALA A 176 -37.80 29.93 25.93
CA ALA A 176 -37.18 31.20 25.59
C ALA A 176 -38.19 32.36 25.61
N TYR A 177 -39.43 32.12 25.18
CA TYR A 177 -40.50 33.12 25.25
C TYR A 177 -40.84 33.48 26.71
N ALA A 178 -40.94 32.47 27.58
CA ALA A 178 -41.34 32.68 28.98
C ALA A 178 -40.20 33.24 29.85
N PHE A 179 -38.94 32.84 29.61
CA PHE A 179 -37.83 33.10 30.52
C PHE A 179 -36.54 33.60 29.85
N GLY A 180 -36.57 33.86 28.54
CA GLY A 180 -35.42 34.31 27.76
C GLY A 180 -34.57 33.16 27.20
N TRP A 181 -33.79 33.47 26.16
CA TRP A 181 -33.05 32.49 25.35
C TRP A 181 -32.05 31.62 26.12
N ARG A 182 -31.61 32.05 27.32
CA ARG A 182 -30.64 31.33 28.16
C ARG A 182 -31.23 30.09 28.85
N VAL A 183 -32.51 30.15 29.23
CA VAL A 183 -33.16 29.12 30.06
C VAL A 183 -33.27 27.75 29.39
N PRO A 184 -33.61 27.61 28.10
CA PRO A 184 -33.61 26.33 27.40
C PRO A 184 -32.32 25.52 27.61
N PHE A 185 -31.16 26.17 27.48
CA PHE A 185 -29.85 25.54 27.63
C PHE A 185 -29.55 25.08 29.06
N LEU A 186 -30.11 25.75 30.08
CA LEU A 186 -30.00 25.31 31.48
C LEU A 186 -30.93 24.14 31.79
N VAL A 187 -32.14 24.16 31.22
CA VAL A 187 -33.15 23.12 31.44
C VAL A 187 -32.76 21.80 30.77
N PHE A 188 -32.19 21.83 29.56
CA PHE A 188 -31.79 20.61 28.83
C PHE A 188 -30.59 19.86 29.43
N VAL A 189 -29.84 20.48 30.34
CA VAL A 189 -28.81 19.79 31.15
C VAL A 189 -29.42 18.69 32.01
N VAL A 190 -30.59 18.95 32.62
CA VAL A 190 -31.24 18.06 33.59
C VAL A 190 -31.53 16.67 33.01
N PRO A 191 -32.26 16.52 31.88
CA PRO A 191 -32.52 15.20 31.31
C PRO A 191 -31.22 14.49 30.90
N THR A 192 -30.19 15.21 30.43
CA THR A 192 -28.91 14.59 30.08
C THR A 192 -28.20 14.00 31.28
N VAL A 193 -28.13 14.73 32.40
CA VAL A 193 -27.54 14.22 33.65
C VAL A 193 -28.31 13.01 34.14
N VAL A 194 -29.65 13.03 34.07
CA VAL A 194 -30.49 11.88 34.45
C VAL A 194 -30.16 10.66 33.58
N PHE A 195 -30.11 10.81 32.26
CA PHE A 195 -29.80 9.69 31.36
C PHE A 195 -28.34 9.23 31.48
N ALA A 196 -27.39 10.12 31.77
CA ALA A 196 -26.01 9.77 32.06
C ALA A 196 -25.87 8.95 33.36
N LEU A 197 -26.65 9.29 34.40
CA LEU A 197 -26.74 8.49 35.63
C LEU A 197 -27.39 7.13 35.39
N LEU A 198 -28.44 7.06 34.58
CA LEU A 198 -29.04 5.79 34.19
C LEU A 198 -28.06 4.95 33.35
N ALA A 199 -27.26 5.57 32.49
CA ALA A 199 -26.24 4.89 31.70
C ALA A 199 -25.15 4.20 32.53
N LEU A 200 -24.95 4.57 33.82
CA LEU A 200 -24.05 3.85 34.73
C LEU A 200 -24.44 2.39 34.95
N ARG A 201 -25.70 2.00 34.66
CA ARG A 201 -26.16 0.60 34.73
C ARG A 201 -25.87 -0.21 33.46
N LEU A 202 -25.35 0.41 32.41
CA LEU A 202 -24.97 -0.29 31.18
C LEU A 202 -23.72 -1.16 31.43
N ARG A 203 -23.70 -2.33 30.81
CA ARG A 203 -22.56 -3.26 30.85
C ARG A 203 -21.86 -3.26 29.51
N GLU A 204 -20.54 -3.15 29.50
CA GLU A 204 -19.78 -3.20 28.26
C GLU A 204 -20.04 -4.54 27.53
N PRO A 205 -20.51 -4.52 26.26
CA PRO A 205 -20.74 -5.74 25.50
C PRO A 205 -19.43 -6.29 24.93
N VAL A 206 -19.35 -7.61 24.79
CA VAL A 206 -18.21 -8.28 24.14
C VAL A 206 -18.20 -7.91 22.65
N ARG A 207 -17.05 -7.43 22.17
CA ARG A 207 -16.88 -6.97 20.80
C ARG A 207 -16.99 -8.12 19.81
N GLY A 208 -17.80 -7.96 18.77
CA GLY A 208 -17.86 -8.91 17.66
C GLY A 208 -18.43 -10.29 18.01
N ARG A 209 -19.11 -10.44 19.17
CA ARG A 209 -19.72 -11.70 19.60
C ARG A 209 -20.67 -12.25 18.54
N TRP A 210 -21.55 -11.40 18.01
CA TRP A 210 -22.58 -11.81 17.05
C TRP A 210 -22.01 -12.23 15.70
N GLU A 211 -20.97 -11.56 15.21
CA GLU A 211 -20.26 -11.91 13.98
C GLU A 211 -19.59 -13.29 14.09
N ARG A 212 -19.01 -13.59 15.25
CA ARG A 212 -18.37 -14.88 15.52
C ARG A 212 -19.39 -16.00 15.65
N ALA A 213 -20.47 -15.78 16.39
CA ALA A 213 -21.59 -16.72 16.48
C ALA A 213 -22.19 -17.02 15.10
N ALA A 214 -22.40 -15.98 14.27
CA ALA A 214 -22.90 -16.15 12.90
C ALA A 214 -21.91 -16.89 11.98
N SER A 215 -20.62 -16.90 12.31
CA SER A 215 -19.58 -17.64 11.59
C SER A 215 -19.44 -19.09 12.06
N GLY A 216 -20.31 -19.56 12.97
CA GLY A 216 -20.30 -20.94 13.47
C GLY A 216 -19.42 -21.19 14.70
N ALA A 217 -18.88 -20.13 15.33
CA ALA A 217 -18.11 -20.27 16.57
C ALA A 217 -18.99 -20.74 17.74
N THR A 218 -18.42 -21.52 18.66
CA THR A 218 -19.09 -21.88 19.91
C THR A 218 -19.27 -20.66 20.81
N ASP A 219 -20.20 -20.71 21.77
CA ASP A 219 -20.50 -19.56 22.65
C ASP A 219 -19.27 -19.08 23.45
N GLU A 220 -18.42 -20.00 23.91
CA GLU A 220 -17.17 -19.67 24.61
C GLU A 220 -16.18 -18.91 23.73
N VAL A 221 -16.07 -19.30 22.45
CA VAL A 221 -15.23 -18.63 21.45
C VAL A 221 -15.82 -17.27 21.09
N ALA A 222 -17.13 -17.16 20.96
CA ALA A 222 -17.82 -15.91 20.67
C ALA A 222 -17.71 -14.88 21.79
N ASP A 223 -17.58 -15.32 23.05
CA ASP A 223 -17.43 -14.44 24.23
C ASP A 223 -15.97 -14.07 24.57
N THR A 224 -14.99 -14.57 23.82
CA THR A 224 -13.58 -14.27 24.05
C THR A 224 -13.22 -12.86 23.56
N GLU A 225 -12.67 -11.97 24.39
CA GLU A 225 -12.23 -10.65 23.90
C GLU A 225 -10.94 -10.73 23.06
N GLU A 226 -10.94 -10.06 21.90
CA GLU A 226 -9.76 -9.91 21.05
C GLU A 226 -8.77 -8.88 21.62
N ALA A 227 -7.49 -9.00 21.22
CA ALA A 227 -6.48 -8.01 21.57
C ALA A 227 -6.79 -6.63 20.95
N VAL A 228 -6.46 -5.59 21.71
CA VAL A 228 -6.70 -4.20 21.31
C VAL A 228 -5.77 -3.79 20.15
N PRO A 229 -6.29 -3.28 19.02
CA PRO A 229 -5.46 -2.89 17.90
C PRO A 229 -4.69 -1.60 18.14
N SER A 230 -3.53 -1.48 17.49
CA SER A 230 -2.78 -0.23 17.47
C SER A 230 -3.44 0.82 16.56
N PHE A 231 -2.92 2.04 16.58
CA PHE A 231 -3.53 3.19 15.88
C PHE A 231 -3.32 2.97 14.38
N ALA A 232 -2.08 2.62 14.04
CA ALA A 232 -1.66 2.32 12.71
C ALA A 232 -2.38 1.06 12.18
N GLU A 233 -2.60 0.06 13.05
CA GLU A 233 -3.35 -1.14 12.70
C GLU A 233 -4.83 -0.85 12.39
N SER A 234 -5.55 -0.15 13.27
CA SER A 234 -6.95 0.23 13.02
C SER A 234 -7.09 1.08 11.75
N TRP A 235 -6.17 2.02 11.55
CA TRP A 235 -6.16 2.85 10.35
C TRP A 235 -5.95 2.03 9.07
N ARG A 236 -4.92 1.17 9.02
CA ARG A 236 -4.66 0.28 7.88
C ARG A 236 -5.82 -0.67 7.60
N THR A 237 -6.34 -1.30 8.65
CA THR A 237 -7.48 -2.23 8.57
C THR A 237 -8.68 -1.57 7.89
N VAL A 238 -9.05 -0.37 8.35
CA VAL A 238 -10.21 0.35 7.85
C VAL A 238 -9.95 0.88 6.43
N GLN A 239 -8.73 1.33 6.12
CA GLN A 239 -8.34 1.76 4.77
C GLN A 239 -8.37 0.63 3.73
N LYS A 240 -8.12 -0.62 4.10
CA LYS A 240 -8.15 -1.76 3.17
C LYS A 240 -9.55 -2.15 2.70
N ILE A 241 -10.60 -1.73 3.39
CA ILE A 241 -11.98 -2.08 3.06
C ILE A 241 -12.46 -1.21 1.88
N ARG A 242 -12.61 -1.81 0.69
CA ARG A 242 -12.92 -1.09 -0.56
C ARG A 242 -14.31 -0.47 -0.56
N SER A 243 -15.30 -1.18 -0.03
CA SER A 243 -16.67 -0.69 0.12
C SER A 243 -16.73 0.56 1.00
N LEU A 244 -15.91 0.60 2.05
CA LEU A 244 -15.77 1.74 2.95
C LEU A 244 -15.11 2.94 2.28
N GLN A 245 -14.04 2.74 1.51
CA GLN A 245 -13.43 3.80 0.69
C GLN A 245 -14.44 4.41 -0.29
N ARG A 246 -15.23 3.58 -0.98
CA ARG A 246 -16.28 4.05 -1.91
C ARG A 246 -17.37 4.83 -1.18
N LEU A 247 -17.79 4.37 0.00
CA LEU A 247 -18.73 5.11 0.85
C LEU A 247 -18.15 6.47 1.25
N TRP A 248 -16.90 6.54 1.66
CA TRP A 248 -16.24 7.78 2.02
C TRP A 248 -16.08 8.75 0.85
N TRP A 249 -15.67 8.28 -0.33
CA TRP A 249 -15.59 9.11 -1.54
C TRP A 249 -16.95 9.69 -1.96
N SER A 250 -18.06 9.11 -1.52
CA SER A 250 -19.39 9.68 -1.76
C SER A 250 -19.73 10.87 -0.84
N LEU A 251 -19.10 10.96 0.35
CA LEU A 251 -19.45 11.93 1.39
C LEU A 251 -19.13 13.38 1.04
N PRO A 252 -18.01 13.73 0.38
CA PRO A 252 -17.77 15.11 -0.05
C PRO A 252 -18.89 15.64 -0.96
N PHE A 253 -19.59 14.76 -1.67
CA PHE A 253 -20.68 15.13 -2.56
C PHE A 253 -22.04 15.10 -1.83
N LEU A 254 -22.38 13.97 -1.19
CA LEU A 254 -23.66 13.79 -0.52
C LEU A 254 -23.83 14.73 0.68
N ALA A 255 -22.80 14.89 1.51
CA ALA A 255 -22.88 15.75 2.69
C ALA A 255 -22.96 17.22 2.30
N THR A 256 -22.17 17.66 1.31
CA THR A 256 -22.24 19.03 0.76
C THR A 256 -23.59 19.33 0.17
N ALA A 257 -24.11 18.42 -0.66
CA ALA A 257 -25.40 18.62 -1.30
C ALA A 257 -26.53 18.68 -0.26
N LEU A 258 -26.45 17.86 0.80
CA LEU A 258 -27.40 17.89 1.91
C LEU A 258 -27.30 19.18 2.75
N ILE A 259 -26.10 19.54 3.21
CA ILE A 259 -25.87 20.72 4.05
C ILE A 259 -26.24 21.99 3.25
N GLY A 260 -25.84 22.07 1.99
CA GLY A 260 -26.20 23.14 1.08
C GLY A 260 -27.72 23.23 0.86
N PHE A 261 -28.40 22.10 0.63
CA PHE A 261 -29.86 22.06 0.50
C PHE A 261 -30.56 22.59 1.74
N VAL A 262 -30.22 22.08 2.94
CA VAL A 262 -30.84 22.52 4.20
C VAL A 262 -30.62 24.02 4.43
N THR A 263 -29.42 24.51 4.16
CA THR A 263 -29.06 25.92 4.34
C THR A 263 -29.83 26.83 3.38
N LEU A 264 -29.87 26.49 2.09
CA LEU A 264 -30.54 27.29 1.06
C LEU A 264 -32.07 27.14 1.07
N ALA A 265 -32.62 26.02 1.55
CA ALA A 265 -34.07 25.81 1.62
C ALA A 265 -34.77 26.86 2.51
N SER A 266 -34.16 27.22 3.65
CA SER A 266 -34.66 28.29 4.52
C SER A 266 -34.65 29.66 3.82
N LEU A 267 -33.62 29.94 3.02
CA LEU A 267 -33.48 31.17 2.25
C LEU A 267 -34.46 31.23 1.06
N LEU A 268 -34.75 30.09 0.42
CA LEU A 268 -35.77 30.00 -0.63
C LEU A 268 -37.15 30.38 -0.08
N TYR A 269 -37.50 29.89 1.11
CA TYR A 269 -38.76 30.24 1.75
C TYR A 269 -38.91 31.75 2.01
N GLU A 270 -37.83 32.38 2.45
CA GLU A 270 -37.79 33.83 2.68
C GLU A 270 -37.91 34.61 1.37
N GLN A 271 -37.02 34.36 0.40
CA GLN A 271 -36.86 35.21 -0.78
C GLN A 271 -37.94 35.00 -1.85
N GLN A 272 -38.43 33.76 -2.03
CA GLN A 272 -39.40 33.46 -3.10
C GLN A 272 -40.84 33.46 -2.64
N PHE A 273 -41.07 33.16 -1.36
CA PHE A 273 -42.41 33.02 -0.82
C PHE A 273 -42.72 34.06 0.27
N ASN A 274 -41.77 34.95 0.57
CA ASN A 274 -41.93 36.04 1.53
C ASN A 274 -42.38 35.55 2.92
N LEU A 275 -41.91 34.36 3.30
CA LEU A 275 -42.21 33.76 4.61
C LEU A 275 -41.36 34.44 5.69
N ASP A 276 -42.02 34.95 6.71
CA ASP A 276 -41.37 35.47 7.91
C ASP A 276 -40.71 34.33 8.74
N GLU A 277 -39.99 34.67 9.80
CA GLU A 277 -39.26 33.71 10.63
C GLU A 277 -40.18 32.62 11.21
N ARG A 278 -41.40 33.00 11.58
CA ARG A 278 -42.39 32.09 12.18
C ARG A 278 -42.91 31.09 11.15
N ALA A 279 -43.28 31.57 9.97
CA ALA A 279 -43.81 30.74 8.91
C ALA A 279 -42.74 29.81 8.31
N ARG A 280 -41.48 30.24 8.25
CA ARG A 280 -40.34 29.36 7.90
C ARG A 280 -40.12 28.25 8.92
N GLY A 281 -40.18 28.58 10.21
CA GLY A 281 -40.10 27.58 11.29
C GLY A 281 -41.21 26.52 11.20
N ILE A 282 -42.45 26.95 10.91
CA ILE A 282 -43.60 26.05 10.70
C ILE A 282 -43.38 25.18 9.45
N ALA A 283 -42.94 25.77 8.33
CA ALA A 283 -42.66 25.04 7.10
C ALA A 283 -41.59 23.94 7.27
N ALA A 284 -40.55 24.22 8.05
CA ALA A 284 -39.54 23.22 8.42
C ALA A 284 -40.10 22.15 9.37
N ALA A 285 -40.85 22.54 10.41
CA ALA A 285 -41.43 21.63 11.39
C ALA A 285 -42.43 20.64 10.78
N VAL A 286 -43.15 21.02 9.70
CA VAL A 286 -44.06 20.12 8.99
C VAL A 286 -43.31 18.97 8.30
N ALA A 287 -42.05 19.16 7.90
CA ALA A 287 -41.25 18.13 7.27
C ALA A 287 -40.63 17.13 8.27
N GLU A 288 -40.43 17.52 9.53
CA GLU A 288 -39.79 16.68 10.56
C GLU A 288 -40.53 15.35 10.82
N PRO A 289 -41.87 15.29 10.98
CA PRO A 289 -42.59 14.02 11.12
C PRO A 289 -42.39 13.06 9.95
N PHE A 290 -42.15 13.58 8.74
CA PHE A 290 -41.92 12.74 7.56
C PHE A 290 -40.55 12.04 7.60
N GLN A 291 -39.56 12.57 8.32
CA GLN A 291 -38.32 11.83 8.59
C GLN A 291 -38.63 10.56 9.40
N LEU A 292 -39.48 10.66 10.42
CA LEU A 292 -39.88 9.50 11.24
C LEU A 292 -40.66 8.47 10.41
N VAL A 293 -41.59 8.93 9.56
CA VAL A 293 -42.31 8.07 8.61
C VAL A 293 -41.33 7.37 7.65
N GLY A 294 -40.38 8.12 7.10
CA GLY A 294 -39.31 7.62 6.26
C GLY A 294 -38.49 6.52 6.94
N ILE A 295 -38.02 6.75 8.16
CA ILE A 295 -37.30 5.75 8.97
C ILE A 295 -38.17 4.51 9.18
N VAL A 296 -39.42 4.65 9.60
CA VAL A 296 -40.30 3.49 9.89
C VAL A 296 -40.58 2.67 8.63
N LEU A 297 -40.95 3.31 7.51
CA LEU A 297 -41.24 2.64 6.25
C LEU A 297 -39.97 2.03 5.64
N GLY A 298 -38.88 2.80 5.60
CA GLY A 298 -37.59 2.40 5.10
C GLY A 298 -37.06 1.17 5.85
N THR A 299 -37.11 1.18 7.18
CA THR A 299 -36.67 0.05 8.01
C THR A 299 -37.49 -1.21 7.76
N ARG A 300 -38.83 -1.09 7.69
CA ARG A 300 -39.70 -2.23 7.40
C ARG A 300 -39.37 -2.83 6.03
N TYR A 301 -39.13 -1.99 5.04
CA TYR A 301 -38.77 -2.43 3.69
C TYR A 301 -37.38 -3.06 3.64
N ILE A 302 -36.37 -2.40 4.24
CA ILE A 302 -34.98 -2.87 4.29
C ILE A 302 -34.89 -4.23 4.98
N THR A 303 -35.51 -4.36 6.16
CA THR A 303 -35.53 -5.63 6.90
C THR A 303 -36.20 -6.72 6.08
N LYS A 304 -37.37 -6.45 5.49
CA LYS A 304 -38.12 -7.49 4.76
C LYS A 304 -37.39 -7.97 3.49
N ARG A 305 -36.63 -7.09 2.82
CA ARG A 305 -36.12 -7.37 1.47
C ARG A 305 -34.61 -7.63 1.39
N PHE A 306 -33.81 -7.13 2.33
CA PHE A 306 -32.35 -7.09 2.20
C PHE A 306 -31.58 -7.70 3.38
N MET A 307 -32.23 -8.47 4.28
CA MET A 307 -31.53 -9.13 5.39
C MET A 307 -30.33 -10.00 4.97
N ALA A 308 -30.33 -10.53 3.74
CA ALA A 308 -29.26 -11.38 3.20
C ALA A 308 -28.56 -10.79 1.94
N ASP A 309 -28.93 -9.58 1.48
CA ASP A 309 -28.39 -8.99 0.25
C ASP A 309 -27.93 -7.54 0.47
N MET A 310 -26.69 -7.38 0.97
CA MET A 310 -26.10 -6.07 1.24
C MET A 310 -25.77 -5.30 -0.04
N ALA A 311 -25.38 -5.99 -1.12
CA ALA A 311 -25.22 -5.34 -2.44
C ALA A 311 -26.56 -4.77 -2.95
N GLY A 312 -27.66 -5.51 -2.78
CA GLY A 312 -29.02 -5.05 -3.02
C GLY A 312 -29.41 -3.85 -2.18
N LEU A 313 -29.06 -3.85 -0.88
CA LEU A 313 -29.28 -2.72 0.02
C LEU A 313 -28.55 -1.47 -0.50
N ILE A 314 -27.25 -1.55 -0.78
CA ILE A 314 -26.48 -0.40 -1.28
C ILE A 314 -27.06 0.15 -2.59
N ARG A 315 -27.45 -0.72 -3.54
CA ARG A 315 -28.16 -0.31 -4.76
C ARG A 315 -29.46 0.43 -4.47
N PHE A 316 -30.24 -0.08 -3.53
CA PHE A 316 -31.50 0.52 -3.15
C PHE A 316 -31.30 1.90 -2.52
N LEU A 317 -30.32 2.04 -1.61
CA LEU A 317 -29.98 3.32 -0.99
C LEU A 317 -29.47 4.33 -2.03
N ALA A 318 -28.63 3.90 -2.97
CA ALA A 318 -28.18 4.75 -4.08
C ALA A 318 -29.35 5.24 -4.95
N ARG A 319 -30.33 4.37 -5.27
CA ARG A 319 -31.53 4.76 -6.02
C ARG A 319 -32.41 5.73 -5.22
N ILE A 320 -32.55 5.53 -3.90
CA ILE A 320 -33.22 6.49 -3.03
C ILE A 320 -32.51 7.84 -3.07
N ALA A 321 -31.18 7.87 -2.98
CA ALA A 321 -30.42 9.11 -3.00
C ALA A 321 -30.60 9.87 -4.34
N VAL A 322 -30.62 9.16 -5.48
CA VAL A 322 -30.99 9.74 -6.78
C VAL A 322 -32.43 10.26 -6.76
N GLY A 323 -33.37 9.50 -6.22
CA GLY A 323 -34.77 9.92 -6.07
C GLY A 323 -34.92 11.18 -5.22
N THR A 324 -34.17 11.30 -4.13
CA THR A 324 -34.10 12.51 -3.29
C THR A 324 -33.55 13.70 -4.09
N SER A 325 -32.55 13.49 -4.94
CA SER A 325 -32.03 14.52 -5.84
C SER A 325 -33.05 14.99 -6.88
N VAL A 326 -33.93 14.11 -7.35
CA VAL A 326 -35.02 14.49 -8.27
C VAL A 326 -36.11 15.24 -7.50
N ALA A 327 -36.46 14.78 -6.29
CA ALA A 327 -37.42 15.46 -5.43
C ALA A 327 -36.95 16.87 -5.03
N SER A 328 -35.65 17.10 -4.85
CA SER A 328 -35.11 18.43 -4.56
C SER A 328 -35.26 19.38 -5.75
N ILE A 329 -35.26 18.92 -7.00
CA ILE A 329 -35.60 19.76 -8.17
C ILE A 329 -37.05 20.28 -8.03
N GLY A 330 -37.99 19.40 -7.67
CA GLY A 330 -39.38 19.79 -7.45
C GLY A 330 -39.54 20.80 -6.31
N PHE A 331 -38.71 20.72 -5.27
CA PHE A 331 -38.65 21.74 -4.22
C PHE A 331 -38.18 23.10 -4.77
N VAL A 332 -37.10 23.10 -5.56
CA VAL A 332 -36.52 24.34 -6.11
C VAL A 332 -37.45 25.02 -7.11
N LEU A 333 -38.17 24.22 -7.92
CA LEU A 333 -39.11 24.70 -8.93
C LEU A 333 -40.54 24.89 -8.40
N ALA A 334 -40.75 24.78 -7.08
CA ALA A 334 -42.07 24.87 -6.50
C ALA A 334 -42.75 26.23 -6.83
N PRO A 335 -43.99 26.22 -7.36
CA PRO A 335 -44.70 27.44 -7.72
C PRO A 335 -45.30 28.16 -6.51
N ASN A 336 -45.49 27.46 -5.38
CA ASN A 336 -46.05 28.01 -4.16
C ASN A 336 -45.50 27.27 -2.91
N VAL A 337 -45.72 27.87 -1.73
CA VAL A 337 -45.30 27.33 -0.43
C VAL A 337 -45.80 25.92 -0.18
N VAL A 338 -47.05 25.62 -0.53
CA VAL A 338 -47.66 24.32 -0.24
C VAL A 338 -46.92 23.21 -0.99
N VAL A 339 -46.61 23.45 -2.27
CA VAL A 339 -45.81 22.52 -3.09
C VAL A 339 -44.38 22.44 -2.56
N ALA A 340 -43.76 23.55 -2.17
CA ALA A 340 -42.42 23.56 -1.59
C ALA A 340 -42.35 22.71 -0.31
N VAL A 341 -43.28 22.93 0.63
CA VAL A 341 -43.38 22.16 1.87
C VAL A 341 -43.64 20.68 1.59
N ALA A 342 -44.55 20.36 0.67
CA ALA A 342 -44.84 18.98 0.29
C ALA A 342 -43.60 18.28 -0.30
N MET A 343 -42.85 18.95 -1.18
CA MET A 343 -41.61 18.41 -1.74
C MET A 343 -40.52 18.28 -0.67
N ASN A 344 -40.44 19.21 0.29
CA ASN A 344 -39.52 19.11 1.42
C ASN A 344 -39.85 17.91 2.33
N CYS A 345 -41.13 17.60 2.52
CA CYS A 345 -41.58 16.40 3.25
C CYS A 345 -41.12 15.12 2.54
N VAL A 346 -41.23 15.08 1.20
CA VAL A 346 -40.73 13.95 0.41
C VAL A 346 -39.22 13.81 0.54
N VAL A 347 -38.45 14.90 0.34
CA VAL A 347 -36.99 14.91 0.48
C VAL A 347 -36.56 14.46 1.87
N SER A 348 -37.20 14.98 2.92
CA SER A 348 -36.90 14.63 4.31
C SER A 348 -37.17 13.15 4.60
N GLY A 349 -38.31 12.63 4.13
CA GLY A 349 -38.68 11.23 4.30
C GLY A 349 -37.77 10.26 3.54
N THR A 350 -37.41 10.56 2.29
CA THR A 350 -36.52 9.69 1.50
C THR A 350 -35.09 9.71 2.03
N LEU A 351 -34.58 10.89 2.43
CA LEU A 351 -33.24 11.03 3.00
C LEU A 351 -33.08 10.25 4.31
N ALA A 352 -34.11 10.24 5.16
CA ALA A 352 -34.08 9.56 6.45
C ALA A 352 -33.91 8.03 6.34
N VAL A 353 -34.18 7.44 5.16
CA VAL A 353 -33.95 6.01 4.88
C VAL A 353 -32.46 5.69 4.71
N LEU A 354 -31.64 6.66 4.26
CA LEU A 354 -30.23 6.41 3.91
C LEU A 354 -29.38 6.07 5.12
N GLY A 355 -29.49 6.85 6.20
CA GLY A 355 -28.62 6.76 7.38
C GLY A 355 -28.58 5.37 8.02
N PRO A 356 -29.72 4.81 8.47
CA PRO A 356 -29.75 3.49 9.09
C PRO A 356 -29.30 2.36 8.18
N GLY A 357 -29.61 2.43 6.88
CA GLY A 357 -29.17 1.43 5.89
C GLY A 357 -27.66 1.43 5.70
N ILE A 358 -27.04 2.61 5.59
CA ILE A 358 -25.58 2.75 5.49
C ILE A 358 -24.91 2.25 6.77
N LEU A 359 -25.41 2.64 7.96
CA LEU A 359 -24.85 2.19 9.24
C LEU A 359 -24.95 0.67 9.43
N ALA A 360 -26.06 0.07 9.02
CA ALA A 360 -26.22 -1.39 9.06
C ALA A 360 -25.18 -2.08 8.16
N ALA A 361 -25.01 -1.63 6.91
CA ALA A 361 -24.01 -2.19 6.00
C ALA A 361 -22.59 -2.02 6.54
N LEU A 362 -22.25 -0.83 7.05
CA LEU A 362 -20.97 -0.52 7.67
C LEU A 362 -20.68 -1.39 8.90
N SER A 363 -21.69 -1.66 9.74
CA SER A 363 -21.51 -2.49 10.93
C SER A 363 -21.11 -3.94 10.63
N LEU A 364 -21.37 -4.43 9.41
CA LEU A 364 -21.02 -5.77 8.96
C LEU A 364 -19.68 -5.79 8.22
N ALA A 365 -19.36 -4.71 7.50
CA ALA A 365 -18.14 -4.58 6.72
C ALA A 365 -16.93 -4.11 7.54
N ILE A 366 -17.15 -3.47 8.71
CA ILE A 366 -16.06 -3.01 9.57
C ILE A 366 -15.79 -4.05 10.68
N PRO A 367 -14.53 -4.51 10.86
CA PRO A 367 -14.15 -5.40 11.96
C PRO A 367 -14.47 -4.81 13.33
N ALA A 368 -14.94 -5.65 14.26
CA ALA A 368 -15.39 -5.23 15.58
C ALA A 368 -14.34 -4.46 16.40
N ARG A 369 -13.06 -4.82 16.25
CA ARG A 369 -11.92 -4.19 16.95
C ARG A 369 -11.60 -2.76 16.50
N ALA A 370 -11.99 -2.39 15.28
CA ALA A 370 -11.73 -1.07 14.68
C ALA A 370 -13.04 -0.35 14.32
N ARG A 371 -14.17 -0.74 14.94
CA ARG A 371 -15.51 -0.33 14.51
C ARG A 371 -15.79 1.14 14.79
N ALA A 372 -15.36 1.66 15.95
CA ALA A 372 -15.53 3.09 16.22
C ALA A 372 -14.73 3.91 15.20
N THR A 373 -13.48 3.53 14.95
CA THR A 373 -12.62 4.19 13.95
C THR A 373 -13.29 4.17 12.57
N GLY A 374 -13.78 3.01 12.11
CA GLY A 374 -14.42 2.90 10.80
C GLY A 374 -15.68 3.76 10.63
N PHE A 375 -16.47 3.96 11.69
CA PHE A 375 -17.60 4.90 11.67
C PHE A 375 -17.15 6.36 11.64
N SER A 376 -16.06 6.70 12.33
CA SER A 376 -15.60 8.10 12.45
C SER A 376 -14.79 8.59 11.27
N VAL A 377 -14.00 7.75 10.58
CA VAL A 377 -13.19 8.24 9.44
C VAL A 377 -14.06 8.86 8.35
N ALA A 378 -15.30 8.41 8.21
CA ALA A 378 -16.31 9.00 7.32
C ALA A 378 -16.48 10.52 7.51
N SER A 379 -16.35 11.02 8.73
CA SER A 379 -16.58 12.44 9.03
C SER A 379 -15.49 13.35 8.46
N LEU A 380 -14.25 12.86 8.34
CA LEU A 380 -13.15 13.60 7.70
C LEU A 380 -13.43 13.82 6.21
N TRP A 381 -14.15 12.90 5.56
CA TRP A 381 -14.51 13.01 4.15
C TRP A 381 -15.64 14.01 3.89
N VAL A 382 -16.31 14.51 4.92
CA VAL A 382 -17.23 15.64 4.78
C VAL A 382 -16.46 16.95 4.57
N ILE A 383 -15.26 17.08 5.16
CA ILE A 383 -14.47 18.33 5.19
C ILE A 383 -14.14 18.87 3.78
N PRO A 384 -13.63 18.07 2.82
CA PRO A 384 -13.38 18.55 1.45
C PRO A 384 -14.65 19.09 0.79
N GLY A 385 -15.80 18.48 1.09
CA GLY A 385 -17.08 18.91 0.57
C GLY A 385 -17.52 20.29 1.10
N LEU A 386 -17.24 20.59 2.37
CA LEU A 386 -17.54 21.89 2.98
C LEU A 386 -16.86 23.05 2.26
N LEU A 387 -15.72 22.83 1.61
CA LEU A 387 -15.02 23.85 0.81
C LEU A 387 -15.79 24.28 -0.45
N ILE A 388 -16.79 23.50 -0.87
CA ILE A 388 -17.66 23.81 -2.02
C ILE A 388 -18.82 24.73 -1.60
N LEU A 389 -19.23 24.73 -0.32
CA LEU A 389 -20.37 25.53 0.18
C LEU A 389 -20.23 27.05 -0.07
N PRO A 390 -19.05 27.68 0.09
CA PRO A 390 -18.88 29.09 -0.25
C PRO A 390 -19.15 29.40 -1.73
N LEU A 391 -18.75 28.51 -2.65
CA LEU A 391 -19.02 28.66 -4.08
C LEU A 391 -20.52 28.59 -4.37
N ILE A 392 -21.21 27.65 -3.72
CA ILE A 392 -22.67 27.50 -3.81
C ILE A 392 -23.37 28.76 -3.31
N GLY A 393 -22.92 29.31 -2.17
CA GLY A 393 -23.43 30.56 -1.61
C GLY A 393 -23.21 31.75 -2.54
N TRP A 394 -22.04 31.83 -3.18
CA TRP A 394 -21.74 32.85 -4.18
C TRP A 394 -22.68 32.78 -5.39
N ILE A 395 -22.88 31.58 -5.97
CA ILE A 395 -23.83 31.38 -7.08
C ILE A 395 -25.25 31.77 -6.65
N SER A 396 -25.66 31.40 -5.43
CA SER A 396 -26.95 31.76 -4.86
C SER A 396 -27.13 33.28 -4.72
N GLY A 397 -26.07 34.03 -4.40
CA GLY A 397 -26.11 35.48 -4.23
C GLY A 397 -26.13 36.24 -5.55
N GLU A 398 -25.30 35.85 -6.52
CA GLU A 398 -25.14 36.57 -7.79
C GLU A 398 -26.21 36.20 -8.83
N VAL A 399 -26.48 34.90 -8.99
CA VAL A 399 -27.36 34.38 -10.05
C VAL A 399 -28.78 34.11 -9.53
N GLY A 400 -28.90 33.87 -8.22
CA GLY A 400 -30.16 33.69 -7.52
C GLY A 400 -30.28 32.32 -6.84
N ILE A 401 -31.10 32.29 -5.77
CA ILE A 401 -31.28 31.16 -4.87
C ILE A 401 -31.60 29.83 -5.57
N ARG A 402 -32.46 29.85 -6.61
CA ARG A 402 -32.86 28.63 -7.34
C ARG A 402 -31.67 28.01 -8.07
N TRP A 403 -30.81 28.83 -8.67
CA TRP A 403 -29.61 28.36 -9.35
C TRP A 403 -28.59 27.81 -8.36
N GLY A 404 -28.39 28.48 -7.22
CA GLY A 404 -27.59 27.96 -6.12
C GLY A 404 -28.04 26.56 -5.68
N MET A 405 -29.34 26.37 -5.48
CA MET A 405 -29.88 25.05 -5.11
C MET A 405 -29.79 24.00 -6.22
N LEU A 406 -29.97 24.38 -7.49
CA LEU A 406 -29.82 23.46 -8.62
C LEU A 406 -28.41 22.90 -8.74
N THR A 407 -27.38 23.63 -8.29
CA THR A 407 -26.00 23.07 -8.24
C THR A 407 -25.85 21.89 -7.28
N MET A 408 -26.79 21.66 -6.34
CA MET A 408 -26.74 20.52 -5.42
C MET A 408 -27.14 19.22 -6.11
N VAL A 409 -27.96 19.30 -7.15
CA VAL A 409 -28.49 18.15 -7.89
C VAL A 409 -27.37 17.31 -8.51
N PRO A 410 -26.45 17.88 -9.33
CA PRO A 410 -25.34 17.09 -9.86
C PRO A 410 -24.43 16.55 -8.76
N LEU A 411 -24.21 17.29 -7.66
CA LEU A 411 -23.45 16.78 -6.50
C LEU A 411 -24.14 15.57 -5.85
N PHE A 412 -25.45 15.64 -5.61
CA PHE A 412 -26.22 14.51 -5.10
C PHE A 412 -26.14 13.30 -6.03
N ILE A 413 -26.27 13.50 -7.35
CA ILE A 413 -26.19 12.42 -8.34
C ILE A 413 -24.79 11.78 -8.32
N ILE A 414 -23.72 12.57 -8.37
CA ILE A 414 -22.33 12.06 -8.30
C ILE A 414 -22.14 11.25 -7.02
N GLY A 415 -22.51 11.83 -5.87
CA GLY A 415 -22.43 11.13 -4.59
C GLY A 415 -23.24 9.83 -4.56
N SER A 416 -24.42 9.81 -5.18
CA SER A 416 -25.28 8.63 -5.26
C SER A 416 -24.69 7.53 -6.15
N LEU A 417 -24.06 7.90 -7.27
CA LEU A 417 -23.38 6.96 -8.16
C LEU A 417 -22.14 6.35 -7.49
N VAL A 418 -21.36 7.17 -6.79
CA VAL A 418 -20.19 6.72 -6.02
C VAL A 418 -20.62 5.79 -4.89
N LEU A 419 -21.67 6.14 -4.13
CA LEU A 419 -22.32 5.26 -3.13
C LEU A 419 -22.75 3.93 -3.77
N GLY A 420 -23.44 3.99 -4.91
CA GLY A 420 -23.92 2.83 -5.64
C GLY A 420 -22.80 1.90 -6.12
N SER A 421 -21.60 2.43 -6.37
CA SER A 421 -20.45 1.61 -6.76
C SER A 421 -20.01 0.63 -5.67
N ALA A 422 -20.26 0.91 -4.38
CA ALA A 422 -19.90 0.03 -3.27
C ALA A 422 -20.62 -1.34 -3.31
N GLN A 423 -21.73 -1.45 -4.07
CA GLN A 423 -22.45 -2.71 -4.27
C GLN A 423 -21.55 -3.86 -4.79
N HIS A 424 -20.52 -3.53 -5.56
CA HIS A 424 -19.67 -4.51 -6.22
C HIS A 424 -18.60 -5.11 -5.30
N THR A 425 -18.37 -4.52 -4.11
CA THR A 425 -17.31 -4.97 -3.19
C THR A 425 -17.84 -5.33 -1.80
N ILE A 426 -18.99 -4.80 -1.39
CA ILE A 426 -19.49 -4.93 -0.01
C ILE A 426 -19.64 -6.38 0.46
N ASN A 427 -20.15 -7.29 -0.39
CA ASN A 427 -20.33 -8.69 0.00
C ASN A 427 -18.99 -9.40 0.22
N ASP A 428 -18.02 -9.17 -0.68
CA ASP A 428 -16.67 -9.72 -0.57
C ASP A 428 -15.96 -9.20 0.68
N ASP A 429 -16.06 -7.89 0.94
CA ASP A 429 -15.44 -7.26 2.11
C ASP A 429 -16.05 -7.80 3.42
N ILE A 430 -17.38 -7.98 3.49
CA ILE A 430 -18.06 -8.60 4.63
C ILE A 430 -17.57 -10.04 4.84
N ALA A 431 -17.58 -10.86 3.79
CA ALA A 431 -17.16 -12.25 3.86
C ALA A 431 -15.70 -12.38 4.35
N GLN A 432 -14.83 -11.49 3.88
CA GLN A 432 -13.44 -11.43 4.28
C GLN A 432 -13.28 -11.05 5.76
N VAL A 433 -13.96 -10.01 6.23
CA VAL A 433 -13.89 -9.58 7.63
C VAL A 433 -14.36 -10.67 8.57
N TRP A 434 -15.41 -11.39 8.20
CA TRP A 434 -15.98 -12.48 9.00
C TRP A 434 -15.07 -13.70 9.02
N LYS A 435 -14.56 -14.12 7.85
CA LYS A 435 -13.60 -15.22 7.75
C LYS A 435 -12.35 -14.95 8.59
N ALA A 436 -11.80 -13.73 8.52
CA ALA A 436 -10.66 -13.33 9.33
C ALA A 436 -10.99 -13.35 10.84
N SER A 437 -12.19 -12.88 11.23
CA SER A 437 -12.62 -12.89 12.64
C SER A 437 -12.82 -14.30 13.19
N ALA A 438 -13.37 -15.21 12.38
CA ALA A 438 -13.52 -16.61 12.75
C ALA A 438 -12.15 -17.28 12.93
N ALA A 439 -11.24 -17.11 11.95
CA ALA A 439 -9.89 -17.67 12.01
C ALA A 439 -9.10 -17.19 13.24
N ARG A 440 -9.20 -15.89 13.58
CA ARG A 440 -8.61 -15.33 14.80
C ARG A 440 -9.14 -15.97 16.09
N SER A 441 -10.45 -16.13 16.17
CA SER A 441 -11.11 -16.60 17.39
C SER A 441 -10.80 -18.06 17.66
N GLU A 442 -10.76 -18.86 16.60
CA GLU A 442 -10.33 -20.25 16.68
C GLU A 442 -8.89 -20.34 17.17
N ALA A 443 -7.97 -19.55 16.60
CA ALA A 443 -6.57 -19.50 17.03
C ALA A 443 -6.41 -19.14 18.52
N LEU A 444 -7.15 -18.12 18.99
CA LEU A 444 -7.16 -17.70 20.40
C LEU A 444 -7.67 -18.80 21.34
N TYR A 445 -8.74 -19.48 20.95
CA TYR A 445 -9.34 -20.54 21.74
C TYR A 445 -8.41 -21.75 21.88
N GLN A 446 -7.84 -22.20 20.77
CA GLN A 446 -6.90 -23.33 20.74
C GLN A 446 -5.65 -23.03 21.59
N ARG A 447 -5.16 -21.78 21.59
CA ARG A 447 -4.00 -21.38 22.41
C ARG A 447 -4.32 -21.40 23.90
N ARG A 448 -5.51 -20.95 24.32
CA ARG A 448 -5.95 -21.00 25.72
C ARG A 448 -6.12 -22.43 26.24
N HIS A 449 -6.40 -23.38 25.37
CA HIS A 449 -6.53 -24.80 25.71
C HIS A 449 -5.23 -25.58 25.56
N GLY A 450 -4.09 -24.90 25.36
CA GLY A 450 -2.75 -25.51 25.37
C GLY A 450 -2.39 -26.32 24.13
N HIS A 451 -3.14 -26.17 23.03
CA HIS A 451 -3.00 -27.01 21.83
C HIS A 451 -2.43 -26.28 20.60
N ALA A 452 -2.18 -24.97 20.65
CA ALA A 452 -2.01 -24.20 19.41
C ALA A 452 -0.58 -23.92 18.98
N ASP A 453 -0.41 -24.02 17.66
CA ASP A 453 0.67 -23.46 16.85
C ASP A 453 0.96 -21.99 17.23
N LEU A 454 2.24 -21.61 17.24
CA LEU A 454 2.68 -20.27 17.58
C LEU A 454 2.35 -19.26 16.47
N LEU A 455 2.46 -19.68 15.20
CA LEU A 455 2.13 -18.88 14.03
C LEU A 455 1.05 -19.59 13.21
N LEU A 456 -0.01 -18.85 12.88
CA LEU A 456 -1.15 -19.32 12.09
C LEU A 456 -1.42 -18.34 10.95
N VAL A 457 -1.24 -18.81 9.73
CA VAL A 457 -1.57 -18.10 8.49
C VAL A 457 -2.79 -18.78 7.90
N ARG A 458 -3.85 -18.01 7.65
CA ARG A 458 -5.13 -18.53 7.14
C ARG A 458 -5.64 -17.71 5.96
N GLY A 459 -5.72 -18.35 4.79
CA GLY A 459 -6.29 -17.82 3.56
C GLY A 459 -5.66 -16.50 3.11
N VAL A 460 -4.34 -16.37 3.24
CA VAL A 460 -3.64 -15.10 2.95
C VAL A 460 -3.53 -14.87 1.45
N ASP A 461 -4.06 -13.72 1.02
CA ASP A 461 -3.83 -13.13 -0.29
C ASP A 461 -2.92 -11.91 -0.12
N ALA A 462 -1.87 -11.80 -0.91
CA ALA A 462 -0.96 -10.67 -0.88
C ALA A 462 -0.31 -10.46 -2.25
N GLY A 463 0.13 -9.24 -2.52
CA GLY A 463 0.72 -8.89 -3.80
C GLY A 463 1.40 -7.52 -3.78
N TYR A 464 1.85 -7.08 -4.94
CA TYR A 464 2.56 -5.81 -5.12
C TYR A 464 1.85 -4.97 -6.18
N ALA A 465 1.67 -3.67 -5.90
CA ALA A 465 1.14 -2.69 -6.86
C ALA A 465 -0.13 -3.16 -7.61
N GLY A 466 -1.05 -3.84 -6.91
CA GLY A 466 -2.30 -4.35 -7.48
C GLY A 466 -2.21 -5.68 -8.22
N ARG A 467 -1.02 -6.29 -8.34
CA ARG A 467 -0.84 -7.67 -8.83
C ARG A 467 -0.76 -8.64 -7.65
N GLN A 468 -1.76 -9.50 -7.54
CA GLN A 468 -1.82 -10.57 -6.53
C GLN A 468 -0.77 -11.65 -6.83
N VAL A 469 -0.05 -12.07 -5.79
CA VAL A 469 1.00 -13.09 -5.85
C VAL A 469 0.62 -14.32 -5.04
N LEU A 470 0.03 -14.15 -3.85
CA LEU A 470 -0.47 -15.23 -3.00
C LEU A 470 -1.97 -15.39 -3.17
N PHE A 471 -2.44 -16.64 -3.20
CA PHE A 471 -3.84 -16.99 -3.42
C PHE A 471 -4.30 -17.97 -2.33
N GLY A 472 -4.78 -17.42 -1.22
CA GLY A 472 -5.41 -18.16 -0.14
C GLY A 472 -4.45 -19.07 0.61
N VAL A 473 -3.25 -18.59 0.93
CA VAL A 473 -2.21 -19.42 1.57
C VAL A 473 -2.54 -19.71 3.02
N ASP A 474 -2.49 -21.00 3.38
CA ASP A 474 -2.56 -21.50 4.75
C ASP A 474 -1.19 -22.07 5.17
N LEU A 475 -0.73 -21.71 6.37
CA LEU A 475 0.51 -22.22 6.97
C LEU A 475 0.40 -22.17 8.49
N ASP A 476 0.90 -23.19 9.17
CA ASP A 476 1.01 -23.22 10.64
C ASP A 476 2.37 -23.72 11.11
N VAL A 477 2.82 -23.17 12.24
CA VAL A 477 4.12 -23.45 12.84
C VAL A 477 4.01 -23.47 14.36
N LYS A 478 4.42 -24.57 14.98
CA LYS A 478 4.47 -24.75 16.43
C LYS A 478 5.67 -24.06 17.05
N GLU A 479 5.56 -23.85 18.37
CA GLU A 479 6.67 -23.37 19.17
C GLU A 479 7.84 -24.36 19.12
N GLY A 480 9.03 -23.87 18.80
CA GLY A 480 10.24 -24.68 18.59
C GLY A 480 10.28 -25.57 17.34
N GLU A 481 9.29 -25.48 16.45
CA GLU A 481 9.24 -26.26 15.21
C GLU A 481 10.00 -25.57 14.06
N ILE A 482 10.67 -26.36 13.22
CA ILE A 482 11.23 -25.91 11.95
C ILE A 482 10.35 -26.43 10.81
N VAL A 483 9.77 -25.51 10.05
CA VAL A 483 8.97 -25.79 8.86
C VAL A 483 9.72 -25.33 7.61
N ALA A 484 9.83 -26.20 6.62
CA ALA A 484 10.40 -25.85 5.32
C ALA A 484 9.32 -25.30 4.37
N LEU A 485 9.58 -24.16 3.74
CA LEU A 485 8.74 -23.62 2.67
C LEU A 485 9.48 -23.73 1.33
N LEU A 486 9.04 -24.69 0.52
CA LEU A 486 9.64 -25.07 -0.76
C LEU A 486 8.78 -24.60 -1.92
N GLY A 487 9.37 -24.52 -3.12
CA GLY A 487 8.65 -24.13 -4.33
C GLY A 487 9.56 -23.53 -5.40
N THR A 488 9.04 -23.38 -6.61
CA THR A 488 9.79 -22.81 -7.75
C THR A 488 10.12 -21.33 -7.55
N ASN A 489 11.03 -20.80 -8.38
CA ASN A 489 11.26 -19.36 -8.46
C ASN A 489 9.96 -18.66 -8.89
N GLY A 490 9.67 -17.51 -8.27
CA GLY A 490 8.41 -16.79 -8.49
C GLY A 490 7.17 -17.44 -7.86
N ALA A 491 7.29 -18.53 -7.09
CA ALA A 491 6.13 -19.18 -6.46
C ALA A 491 5.45 -18.35 -5.36
N GLY A 492 6.12 -17.31 -4.83
CA GLY A 492 5.58 -16.43 -3.78
C GLY A 492 6.17 -16.64 -2.38
N LYS A 493 7.21 -17.48 -2.21
CA LYS A 493 7.82 -17.82 -0.91
C LYS A 493 8.24 -16.58 -0.10
N SER A 494 9.09 -15.73 -0.67
CA SER A 494 9.53 -14.47 -0.04
C SER A 494 8.38 -13.49 0.16
N THR A 495 7.34 -13.55 -0.68
CA THR A 495 6.14 -12.72 -0.51
C THR A 495 5.33 -13.16 0.71
N LEU A 496 5.25 -14.47 0.97
CA LEU A 496 4.63 -15.00 2.19
C LEU A 496 5.40 -14.58 3.44
N LEU A 497 6.73 -14.67 3.43
CA LEU A 497 7.55 -14.19 4.56
C LEU A 497 7.36 -12.70 4.81
N LYS A 498 7.37 -11.88 3.75
CA LYS A 498 7.10 -10.44 3.82
C LYS A 498 5.68 -10.12 4.29
N ALA A 499 4.70 -10.97 3.98
CA ALA A 499 3.34 -10.84 4.48
C ALA A 499 3.25 -11.14 5.98
N ILE A 500 3.96 -12.16 6.46
CA ILE A 500 4.03 -12.51 7.89
C ILE A 500 4.75 -11.41 8.70
N SER A 501 5.82 -10.83 8.16
CA SER A 501 6.56 -9.73 8.80
C SER A 501 5.89 -8.35 8.63
N GLY A 502 4.80 -8.27 7.86
CA GLY A 502 4.03 -7.06 7.56
C GLY A 502 4.71 -6.07 6.61
N VAL A 503 5.87 -6.43 6.05
CA VAL A 503 6.57 -5.63 5.02
C VAL A 503 5.72 -5.51 3.76
N VAL A 504 5.02 -6.59 3.42
CA VAL A 504 3.94 -6.59 2.42
C VAL A 504 2.64 -6.74 3.18
N GLU A 505 1.71 -5.82 3.00
CA GLU A 505 0.42 -5.91 3.67
C GLU A 505 -0.46 -6.95 2.99
N ALA A 506 -1.02 -7.89 3.77
CA ALA A 506 -1.97 -8.86 3.25
C ALA A 506 -3.25 -8.14 2.77
N ASP A 507 -3.72 -8.49 1.58
CA ASP A 507 -4.98 -7.99 1.03
C ASP A 507 -6.17 -8.76 1.60
N ARG A 508 -5.99 -10.06 1.89
CA ARG A 508 -6.99 -10.93 2.51
C ARG A 508 -6.33 -11.97 3.43
N GLY A 509 -7.17 -12.63 4.22
CA GLY A 509 -6.75 -13.66 5.17
C GLY A 509 -6.43 -13.11 6.56
N ALA A 510 -5.79 -13.93 7.37
CA ALA A 510 -5.33 -13.58 8.70
C ALA A 510 -3.96 -14.20 9.00
N VAL A 511 -3.08 -13.43 9.63
CA VAL A 511 -1.82 -13.87 10.24
C VAL A 511 -1.94 -13.66 11.74
N VAL A 512 -1.93 -14.76 12.50
CA VAL A 512 -2.08 -14.77 13.96
C VAL A 512 -0.80 -15.31 14.59
N LEU A 513 -0.22 -14.54 15.48
CA LEU A 513 0.98 -14.86 16.26
C LEU A 513 0.62 -14.95 17.74
N ASP A 514 0.76 -16.13 18.33
CA ASP A 514 0.47 -16.38 19.75
C ASP A 514 -0.92 -15.88 20.19
N GLY A 515 -1.93 -16.17 19.36
CA GLY A 515 -3.30 -15.69 19.54
C GLY A 515 -3.53 -14.20 19.19
N ARG A 516 -2.49 -13.43 18.86
CA ARG A 516 -2.62 -12.03 18.42
C ARG A 516 -2.68 -11.94 16.90
N ASP A 517 -3.72 -11.34 16.36
CA ASP A 517 -3.74 -10.97 14.93
C ASP A 517 -2.74 -9.85 14.66
N ILE A 518 -1.83 -10.10 13.71
CA ILE A 518 -0.79 -9.19 13.25
C ILE A 518 -0.95 -8.79 11.77
N THR A 519 -2.02 -9.21 11.10
CA THR A 519 -2.23 -9.07 9.64
C THR A 519 -2.02 -7.65 9.11
N HIS A 520 -2.51 -6.64 9.83
CA HIS A 520 -2.41 -5.23 9.47
C HIS A 520 -1.53 -4.43 10.46
N ALA A 521 -0.82 -5.12 11.35
CA ALA A 521 0.12 -4.47 12.24
C ALA A 521 1.33 -3.98 11.43
N PRO A 522 1.89 -2.80 11.74
CA PRO A 522 3.09 -2.33 11.03
C PRO A 522 4.30 -3.23 11.34
N PRO A 523 5.29 -3.34 10.41
CA PRO A 523 6.47 -4.18 10.58
C PRO A 523 7.23 -3.94 11.88
N ASN A 524 7.34 -2.68 12.31
CA ASN A 524 8.04 -2.34 13.56
C ASN A 524 7.31 -2.82 14.82
N GLU A 525 5.97 -2.93 14.79
CA GLU A 525 5.21 -3.54 15.88
C GLU A 525 5.29 -5.07 15.83
N ILE A 526 5.23 -5.66 14.63
CA ILE A 526 5.38 -7.10 14.40
C ILE A 526 6.75 -7.60 14.89
N ALA A 527 7.82 -6.87 14.59
CA ALA A 527 9.15 -7.14 15.10
C ALA A 527 9.18 -7.10 16.64
N GLY A 528 8.47 -6.15 17.26
CA GLY A 528 8.31 -6.08 18.72
C GLY A 528 7.53 -7.24 19.33
N PHE A 529 6.68 -7.93 18.56
CA PHE A 529 6.01 -9.17 18.99
C PHE A 529 6.89 -10.42 18.86
N GLY A 530 8.11 -10.27 18.32
CA GLY A 530 9.10 -11.33 18.24
C GLY A 530 9.18 -12.03 16.88
N VAL A 531 8.70 -11.42 15.79
CA VAL A 531 8.96 -11.92 14.43
C VAL A 531 10.23 -11.28 13.89
N SER A 532 11.23 -12.07 13.55
CA SER A 532 12.44 -11.60 12.87
C SER A 532 12.56 -12.27 11.51
N GLN A 533 12.85 -11.47 10.49
CA GLN A 533 13.10 -11.95 9.14
C GLN A 533 14.56 -11.76 8.77
N MET A 534 15.21 -12.84 8.35
CA MET A 534 16.50 -12.85 7.69
C MET A 534 16.25 -12.93 6.17
N PRO A 535 16.42 -11.83 5.41
CA PRO A 535 16.27 -11.84 3.97
C PRO A 535 17.45 -12.54 3.27
N GLY A 536 17.21 -13.08 2.08
CA GLY A 536 18.24 -13.73 1.26
C GLY A 536 19.21 -12.71 0.68
N GLY A 537 20.52 -12.99 0.81
CA GLY A 537 21.61 -12.19 0.24
C GLY A 537 21.80 -10.76 0.79
N GLN A 538 20.83 -10.19 1.51
CA GLN A 538 20.84 -8.78 1.96
C GLN A 538 20.40 -8.61 3.42
N GLY A 539 21.14 -9.19 4.36
CA GLY A 539 20.82 -9.13 5.79
C GLY A 539 21.65 -8.15 6.64
N VAL A 540 22.59 -7.41 6.04
CA VAL A 540 23.55 -6.57 6.78
C VAL A 540 23.64 -5.14 6.23
N PHE A 541 23.94 -4.19 7.10
CA PHE A 541 24.23 -2.80 6.73
C PHE A 541 25.73 -2.67 6.41
N GLY A 542 26.09 -2.74 5.13
CA GLY A 542 27.49 -2.80 4.67
C GLY A 542 28.38 -1.64 5.14
N GLY A 543 27.83 -0.42 5.22
CA GLY A 543 28.55 0.76 5.69
C GLY A 543 28.74 0.84 7.21
N LEU A 544 28.09 -0.04 7.98
CA LEU A 544 28.27 -0.15 9.42
C LEU A 544 29.25 -1.28 9.74
N THR A 545 29.94 -1.16 10.87
CA THR A 545 30.81 -2.22 11.38
C THR A 545 30.01 -3.44 11.84
N VAL A 546 30.67 -4.59 11.99
CA VAL A 546 30.07 -5.81 12.56
C VAL A 546 29.44 -5.54 13.92
N ARG A 547 30.14 -4.80 14.80
CA ARG A 547 29.61 -4.40 16.10
C ARG A 547 28.34 -3.55 15.98
N GLU A 548 28.36 -2.54 15.13
CA GLU A 548 27.20 -1.64 14.94
C GLU A 548 25.98 -2.39 14.37
N ASN A 549 26.19 -3.32 13.44
CA ASN A 549 25.14 -4.22 12.96
C ASN A 549 24.50 -5.03 14.09
N LEU A 550 25.32 -5.63 14.96
CA LEU A 550 24.84 -6.43 16.10
C LEU A 550 24.08 -5.58 17.14
N HIS A 551 24.55 -4.38 17.48
CA HIS A 551 23.78 -3.49 18.38
C HIS A 551 22.49 -3.00 17.73
N LEU A 552 22.51 -2.66 16.44
CA LEU A 552 21.32 -2.22 15.71
C LEU A 552 20.24 -3.31 15.70
N ALA A 553 20.64 -4.58 15.60
CA ALA A 553 19.72 -5.70 15.68
C ALA A 553 19.00 -5.82 17.04
N GLY A 554 19.59 -5.28 18.11
CA GLY A 554 18.97 -5.18 19.44
C GLY A 554 17.96 -4.05 19.61
N TRP A 555 17.65 -3.27 18.56
CA TRP A 555 16.81 -2.06 18.66
C TRP A 555 15.42 -2.29 19.30
N THR A 556 14.77 -3.43 19.02
CA THR A 556 13.47 -3.80 19.62
C THR A 556 13.56 -3.99 21.13
N ARG A 557 14.76 -4.16 21.68
CA ARG A 557 15.09 -4.35 23.09
C ARG A 557 15.96 -3.21 23.65
N ARG A 558 15.87 -2.00 23.07
CA ARG A 558 16.66 -0.82 23.49
C ARG A 558 16.57 -0.47 24.97
N ASP A 559 15.51 -0.90 25.66
CA ASP A 559 15.32 -0.69 27.11
C ASP A 559 16.05 -1.75 27.96
N ASP A 560 16.55 -2.84 27.36
CA ASP A 560 17.31 -3.93 27.98
C ASP A 560 18.73 -4.00 27.37
N VAL A 561 19.53 -2.99 27.71
CA VAL A 561 20.92 -2.89 27.24
C VAL A 561 21.74 -4.10 27.70
N THR A 562 21.60 -4.52 28.97
CA THR A 562 22.32 -5.67 29.52
C THR A 562 22.01 -6.98 28.83
N GLY A 563 20.73 -7.25 28.52
CA GLY A 563 20.33 -8.44 27.80
C GLY A 563 20.74 -8.41 26.34
N THR A 564 20.78 -7.22 25.73
CA THR A 564 21.30 -7.03 24.36
C THR A 564 22.79 -7.34 24.29
N GLU A 565 23.61 -6.80 25.20
CA GLU A 565 25.04 -7.15 25.26
C GLU A 565 25.28 -8.65 25.48
N ALA A 566 24.49 -9.27 26.36
CA ALA A 566 24.59 -10.71 26.61
C ALA A 566 24.25 -11.53 25.35
N ALA A 567 23.23 -11.11 24.59
CA ALA A 567 22.86 -11.75 23.33
C ALA A 567 23.94 -11.55 22.24
N ILE A 568 24.58 -10.39 22.20
CA ILE A 568 25.72 -10.13 21.30
C ILE A 568 26.88 -11.05 21.64
N GLU A 569 27.24 -11.20 22.91
CA GLU A 569 28.32 -12.12 23.33
C GLU A 569 28.00 -13.59 23.00
N GLU A 570 26.74 -14.01 23.18
CA GLU A 570 26.26 -15.34 22.78
C GLU A 570 26.45 -15.57 21.27
N VAL A 571 26.07 -14.59 20.45
CA VAL A 571 26.25 -14.61 18.99
C VAL A 571 27.73 -14.65 18.60
N LEU A 572 28.59 -13.89 19.27
CA LEU A 572 30.04 -13.93 19.04
C LEU A 572 30.67 -15.25 19.49
N GLY A 573 30.06 -15.96 20.43
CA GLY A 573 30.42 -17.33 20.79
C GLY A 573 30.02 -18.34 19.71
N HIS A 574 28.89 -18.13 19.05
CA HIS A 574 28.42 -18.95 17.92
C HIS A 574 29.21 -18.70 16.62
N PHE A 575 29.67 -17.47 16.40
CA PHE A 575 30.44 -17.06 15.22
C PHE A 575 31.78 -16.40 15.63
N PRO A 576 32.79 -17.19 16.03
CA PRO A 576 34.09 -16.64 16.48
C PRO A 576 34.75 -15.74 15.43
N VAL A 577 34.55 -16.02 14.13
CA VAL A 577 35.10 -15.22 13.03
C VAL A 577 34.60 -13.77 13.03
N LEU A 578 33.41 -13.50 13.56
CA LEU A 578 32.87 -12.14 13.69
C LEU A 578 33.55 -11.37 14.83
N ARG A 579 34.01 -12.08 15.88
CA ARG A 579 34.76 -11.48 17.00
C ARG A 579 36.06 -10.85 16.51
N ASP A 580 36.76 -11.52 15.60
CA ASP A 580 38.00 -11.04 14.98
C ASP A 580 37.78 -9.90 13.96
N ARG A 581 36.52 -9.56 13.67
CA ARG A 581 36.11 -8.56 12.68
C ARG A 581 35.16 -7.50 13.23
N LEU A 582 35.03 -7.38 14.55
CA LEU A 582 34.06 -6.48 15.21
C LEU A 582 34.11 -5.02 14.69
N HIS A 583 35.31 -4.53 14.38
CA HIS A 583 35.54 -3.16 13.93
C HIS A 583 35.63 -3.01 12.41
N ALA A 584 35.57 -4.12 11.67
CA ALA A 584 35.55 -4.08 10.21
C ALA A 584 34.15 -3.66 9.74
N PRO A 585 34.04 -2.82 8.70
CA PRO A 585 32.80 -2.64 7.94
C PRO A 585 32.22 -3.99 7.49
N ALA A 586 30.91 -4.15 7.55
CA ALA A 586 30.26 -5.39 7.12
C ALA A 586 30.45 -5.66 5.62
N ALA A 587 30.67 -4.61 4.81
CA ALA A 587 30.98 -4.73 3.39
C ALA A 587 32.31 -5.46 3.11
N ASP A 588 33.28 -5.41 4.05
CA ASP A 588 34.60 -6.04 3.90
C ASP A 588 34.59 -7.54 4.23
N LEU A 589 33.47 -8.06 4.75
CA LEU A 589 33.28 -9.47 5.06
C LEU A 589 33.05 -10.29 3.78
N SER A 590 33.51 -11.54 3.78
CA SER A 590 33.14 -12.50 2.74
C SER A 590 31.63 -12.79 2.77
N GLY A 591 31.02 -13.23 1.66
CA GLY A 591 29.59 -13.54 1.61
C GLY A 591 29.12 -14.50 2.71
N GLY A 592 29.92 -15.52 3.05
CA GLY A 592 29.64 -16.42 4.16
C GLY A 592 29.70 -15.74 5.54
N GLN A 593 30.65 -14.83 5.75
CA GLN A 593 30.74 -14.03 6.98
C GLN A 593 29.59 -13.02 7.08
N GLN A 594 29.16 -12.42 5.96
CA GLN A 594 27.99 -11.54 5.92
C GLN A 594 26.72 -12.33 6.28
N GLN A 595 26.58 -13.57 5.80
CA GLN A 595 25.45 -14.43 6.17
C GLN A 595 25.48 -14.79 7.67
N MET A 596 26.66 -15.11 8.23
CA MET A 596 26.82 -15.35 9.66
C MET A 596 26.42 -14.11 10.48
N LEU A 597 26.81 -12.91 10.03
CA LEU A 597 26.43 -11.66 10.67
C LEU A 597 24.91 -11.43 10.58
N ALA A 598 24.29 -11.62 9.42
CA ALA A 598 22.84 -11.49 9.26
C ALA A 598 22.05 -12.45 10.16
N LEU A 599 22.48 -13.72 10.25
CA LEU A 599 21.88 -14.70 11.15
C LEU A 599 22.13 -14.34 12.62
N GLY A 600 23.33 -13.85 12.95
CA GLY A 600 23.67 -13.32 14.26
C GLY A 600 22.80 -12.15 14.68
N MET A 601 22.55 -11.19 13.78
CA MET A 601 21.62 -10.08 14.00
C MET A 601 20.22 -10.60 14.32
N ALA A 602 19.73 -11.58 13.55
CA ALA A 602 18.43 -12.20 13.82
C ALA A 602 18.38 -12.86 15.22
N PHE A 603 19.48 -13.45 15.70
CA PHE A 603 19.54 -14.04 17.04
C PHE A 603 19.61 -13.01 18.16
N VAL A 604 20.32 -11.89 17.97
CA VAL A 604 20.35 -10.77 18.95
C VAL A 604 18.94 -10.29 19.27
N ALA A 605 18.04 -10.26 18.28
CA ALA A 605 16.65 -9.85 18.46
C ALA A 605 15.81 -10.79 19.35
N ARG A 606 16.31 -12.01 19.66
CA ARG A 606 15.60 -13.08 20.38
C ARG A 606 14.19 -13.34 19.85
N PRO A 607 14.06 -13.81 18.60
CA PRO A 607 12.78 -14.02 17.96
C PRO A 607 12.00 -15.17 18.59
N ARG A 608 10.68 -15.00 18.63
CA ARG A 608 9.71 -16.08 18.82
C ARG A 608 9.44 -16.82 17.52
N VAL A 609 9.44 -16.08 16.40
CA VAL A 609 9.35 -16.61 15.04
C VAL A 609 10.52 -16.08 14.23
N LEU A 610 11.32 -16.98 13.67
CA LEU A 610 12.41 -16.67 12.77
C LEU A 610 12.04 -17.08 11.34
N LEU A 611 11.97 -16.10 10.45
CA LEU A 611 11.71 -16.29 9.02
C LEU A 611 13.04 -16.21 8.27
N ILE A 612 13.46 -17.28 7.62
CA ILE A 612 14.73 -17.33 6.88
C ILE A 612 14.42 -17.45 5.40
N ASP A 613 14.79 -16.44 4.62
CA ASP A 613 14.61 -16.40 3.17
C ASP A 613 15.91 -16.85 2.49
N GLU A 614 16.01 -18.13 2.12
CA GLU A 614 17.17 -18.71 1.41
C GLU A 614 18.49 -18.65 2.20
N LEU A 615 18.66 -19.57 3.16
CA LEU A 615 19.88 -19.65 3.98
C LEU A 615 21.13 -20.00 3.15
N SER A 616 20.99 -20.89 2.18
CA SER A 616 22.09 -21.49 1.42
C SER A 616 22.58 -20.70 0.20
N LEU A 617 21.88 -19.63 -0.18
CA LEU A 617 22.14 -18.88 -1.42
C LEU A 617 23.58 -18.32 -1.46
N GLY A 618 24.34 -18.66 -2.50
CA GLY A 618 25.69 -18.12 -2.74
C GLY A 618 26.77 -18.60 -1.77
N LEU A 619 26.49 -19.61 -0.94
CA LEU A 619 27.42 -20.12 0.08
C LEU A 619 28.07 -21.46 -0.32
N ALA A 620 29.30 -21.65 0.14
CA ALA A 620 29.96 -22.95 0.03
C ALA A 620 29.24 -24.00 0.92
N PRO A 621 29.10 -25.27 0.48
CA PRO A 621 28.39 -26.31 1.24
C PRO A 621 28.88 -26.50 2.68
N VAL A 622 30.18 -26.30 2.92
CA VAL A 622 30.80 -26.37 4.25
C VAL A 622 30.23 -25.28 5.18
N VAL A 623 30.00 -24.08 4.66
CA VAL A 623 29.42 -22.98 5.43
C VAL A 623 27.96 -23.28 5.76
N VAL A 624 27.18 -23.78 4.79
CA VAL A 624 25.79 -24.20 5.03
C VAL A 624 25.72 -25.27 6.13
N GLY A 625 26.61 -26.27 6.09
CA GLY A 625 26.71 -27.32 7.11
C GLY A 625 27.07 -26.80 8.52
N GLN A 626 27.70 -25.63 8.63
CA GLN A 626 27.98 -24.98 9.92
C GLN A 626 26.77 -24.18 10.44
N LEU A 627 25.94 -23.63 9.56
CA LEU A 627 24.80 -22.78 9.93
C LEU A 627 23.57 -23.60 10.35
N LEU A 628 23.28 -24.73 9.70
CA LEU A 628 22.08 -25.53 10.00
C LEU A 628 22.00 -26.00 11.47
N PRO A 629 23.07 -26.50 12.13
CA PRO A 629 23.01 -26.89 13.53
C PRO A 629 22.71 -25.72 14.48
N LEU A 630 23.06 -24.48 14.11
CA LEU A 630 22.73 -23.29 14.90
C LEU A 630 21.23 -23.00 14.85
N VAL A 631 20.65 -23.08 13.65
CA VAL A 631 19.19 -22.93 13.47
C VAL A 631 18.43 -23.99 14.26
N GLN A 632 18.90 -25.24 14.27
CA GLN A 632 18.32 -26.31 15.11
C GLN A 632 18.38 -26.01 16.60
N ARG A 633 19.52 -25.49 17.10
CA ARG A 633 19.65 -25.11 18.51
C ARG A 633 18.69 -23.98 18.90
N VAL A 634 18.54 -22.98 18.03
CA VAL A 634 17.60 -21.87 18.25
C VAL A 634 16.15 -22.36 18.25
N ALA A 635 15.81 -23.27 17.35
CA ALA A 635 14.48 -23.89 17.36
C ALA A 635 14.24 -24.73 18.63
N ALA A 636 15.22 -25.54 19.04
CA ALA A 636 15.14 -26.33 20.28
C ALA A 636 15.01 -25.47 21.55
N ALA A 637 15.43 -24.20 21.51
CA ALA A 637 15.23 -23.23 22.59
C ALA A 637 13.81 -22.61 22.62
N GLY A 638 12.93 -22.98 21.68
CA GLY A 638 11.52 -22.57 21.62
C GLY A 638 11.17 -21.63 20.46
N THR A 639 12.13 -21.21 19.62
CA THR A 639 11.84 -20.36 18.46
C THR A 639 11.18 -21.15 17.34
N ALA A 640 10.03 -20.72 16.84
CA ALA A 640 9.45 -21.27 15.62
C ALA A 640 10.24 -20.78 14.39
N VAL A 641 10.60 -21.66 13.46
CA VAL A 641 11.40 -21.31 12.28
C VAL A 641 10.65 -21.65 11.00
N VAL A 642 10.50 -20.65 10.11
CA VAL A 642 10.06 -20.86 8.72
C VAL A 642 11.29 -20.70 7.83
N LEU A 643 11.77 -21.82 7.30
CA LEU A 643 12.94 -21.86 6.44
C LEU A 643 12.51 -21.97 4.97
N VAL A 644 12.68 -20.90 4.21
CA VAL A 644 12.59 -20.94 2.75
C VAL A 644 13.91 -21.44 2.20
N GLU A 645 13.86 -22.49 1.40
CA GLU A 645 15.02 -23.07 0.74
C GLU A 645 14.71 -23.47 -0.69
N GLN A 646 15.73 -23.41 -1.55
CA GLN A 646 15.67 -23.96 -2.91
C GLN A 646 16.17 -25.42 -2.91
N SER A 647 17.10 -25.74 -2.02
CA SER A 647 17.63 -27.09 -1.89
C SER A 647 16.71 -27.96 -1.04
N VAL A 648 16.02 -28.90 -1.69
CA VAL A 648 15.17 -29.89 -1.02
C VAL A 648 15.98 -30.72 -0.01
N ASN A 649 17.23 -31.05 -0.34
CA ASN A 649 18.12 -31.80 0.55
C ASN A 649 18.46 -31.04 1.83
N VAL A 650 18.69 -29.72 1.72
CA VAL A 650 18.94 -28.87 2.90
C VAL A 650 17.69 -28.81 3.77
N ALA A 651 16.53 -28.59 3.17
CA ALA A 651 15.25 -28.56 3.89
C ALA A 651 14.96 -29.89 4.62
N LEU A 652 15.17 -31.03 3.95
CA LEU A 652 15.00 -32.37 4.52
C LEU A 652 15.94 -32.65 5.70
N SER A 653 17.12 -32.05 5.71
CA SER A 653 18.11 -32.27 6.77
C SER A 653 17.76 -31.60 8.10
N ILE A 654 16.81 -30.64 8.08
CA ILE A 654 16.53 -29.78 9.24
C ILE A 654 15.04 -29.66 9.61
N ALA A 655 14.12 -29.83 8.66
CA ALA A 655 12.69 -29.65 8.88
C ALA A 655 11.93 -30.99 8.80
N GLU A 656 11.07 -31.24 9.79
CA GLU A 656 10.21 -32.43 9.84
C GLU A 656 8.94 -32.28 8.98
N ARG A 657 8.48 -31.04 8.78
CA ARG A 657 7.32 -30.69 7.98
C ARG A 657 7.67 -29.69 6.89
N ALA A 658 7.01 -29.82 5.74
CA ALA A 658 7.18 -28.92 4.63
C ALA A 658 5.85 -28.47 4.00
N TYR A 659 5.89 -27.26 3.45
CA TYR A 659 4.87 -26.70 2.57
C TYR A 659 5.48 -26.51 1.19
N PHE A 660 4.77 -26.94 0.16
CA PHE A 660 5.16 -26.71 -1.23
C PHE A 660 4.26 -25.66 -1.86
N LEU A 661 4.85 -24.53 -2.25
CA LEU A 661 4.16 -23.41 -2.88
C LEU A 661 4.40 -23.42 -4.39
N GLU A 662 3.33 -23.30 -5.16
CA GLU A 662 3.37 -23.18 -6.61
C GLU A 662 2.38 -22.11 -7.08
N ARG A 663 2.88 -21.11 -7.81
CA ARG A 663 2.07 -19.98 -8.31
C ARG A 663 1.17 -19.36 -7.23
N GLY A 664 1.72 -19.17 -6.04
CA GLY A 664 1.03 -18.53 -4.91
C GLY A 664 0.04 -19.41 -4.16
N VAL A 665 -0.05 -20.71 -4.46
CA VAL A 665 -0.97 -21.65 -3.79
C VAL A 665 -0.17 -22.78 -3.14
N VAL A 666 -0.57 -23.20 -1.94
CA VAL A 666 0.00 -24.38 -1.28
C VAL A 666 -0.54 -25.65 -1.97
N ARG A 667 0.35 -26.41 -2.60
CA ARG A 667 0.01 -27.68 -3.29
C ARG A 667 0.25 -28.91 -2.43
N PHE A 668 1.08 -28.79 -1.40
CA PHE A 668 1.39 -29.85 -0.46
C PHE A 668 1.66 -29.25 0.92
N HIS A 669 1.16 -29.93 1.94
CA HIS A 669 1.55 -29.75 3.33
C HIS A 669 1.67 -31.14 3.96
N GLY A 670 2.69 -31.38 4.76
CA GLY A 670 2.89 -32.68 5.41
C GLY A 670 4.33 -32.94 5.84
N PRO A 671 4.63 -34.16 6.29
CA PRO A 671 5.99 -34.59 6.60
C PRO A 671 6.91 -34.45 5.39
N THR A 672 8.14 -34.00 5.61
CA THR A 672 9.10 -33.77 4.51
C THR A 672 9.46 -35.08 3.78
N GLU A 673 9.42 -36.22 4.46
CA GLU A 673 9.60 -37.56 3.87
C GLU A 673 8.55 -37.90 2.82
N GLU A 674 7.29 -37.48 3.02
CA GLU A 674 6.23 -37.73 2.04
C GLU A 674 6.44 -36.92 0.76
N LEU A 675 7.03 -35.73 0.86
CA LEU A 675 7.35 -34.90 -0.30
C LEU A 675 8.37 -35.59 -1.24
N LEU A 676 9.29 -36.40 -0.70
CA LEU A 676 10.23 -37.20 -1.51
C LEU A 676 9.52 -38.21 -2.42
N SER A 677 8.36 -38.71 -1.99
CA SER A 677 7.56 -39.63 -2.79
C SER A 677 6.77 -38.92 -3.90
N ARG A 678 6.61 -37.60 -3.82
CA ARG A 678 5.86 -36.75 -4.76
C ARG A 678 6.75 -36.24 -5.89
N THR A 679 7.18 -37.17 -6.74
CA THR A 679 8.03 -36.86 -7.91
C THR A 679 7.41 -35.86 -8.89
N ASP A 680 6.09 -35.73 -8.93
CA ASP A 680 5.37 -34.72 -9.71
C ASP A 680 5.67 -33.29 -9.26
N LEU A 681 5.74 -33.06 -7.93
CA LEU A 681 6.04 -31.74 -7.35
C LEU A 681 7.54 -31.45 -7.32
N LEU A 682 8.38 -32.47 -7.10
CA LEU A 682 9.83 -32.29 -7.08
C LEU A 682 10.40 -32.02 -8.48
N ARG A 683 9.84 -32.62 -9.54
CA ARG A 683 10.26 -32.36 -10.92
C ARG A 683 10.19 -30.88 -11.29
N SER A 684 9.20 -30.13 -10.82
CA SER A 684 9.10 -28.70 -11.13
C SER A 684 10.18 -27.85 -10.46
N VAL A 685 10.77 -28.33 -9.34
CA VAL A 685 11.94 -27.71 -8.70
C VAL A 685 13.24 -28.11 -9.40
N PHE A 686 13.37 -29.35 -9.87
CA PHE A 686 14.59 -29.86 -10.52
C PHE A 686 14.71 -29.50 -12.01
N LEU A 687 13.60 -29.41 -12.77
CA LEU A 687 13.63 -29.22 -14.23
C LEU A 687 13.91 -27.79 -14.70
N VAL A 688 13.83 -26.79 -13.81
CA VAL A 688 14.22 -25.41 -14.15
C VAL A 688 15.72 -25.17 -13.87
N GLY A 689 16.36 -26.02 -13.07
CA GLY A 689 17.82 -26.02 -12.86
C GLY A 689 18.61 -26.88 -13.86
N ALA A 690 17.93 -27.60 -14.76
CA ALA A 690 18.52 -28.51 -15.72
C ALA A 690 17.92 -28.31 -17.12
N ALA A 691 18.13 -27.13 -17.71
CA ALA A 691 17.95 -26.96 -19.15
C ALA A 691 19.19 -27.48 -19.89
N THR A 692 19.25 -28.79 -20.11
CA THR A 692 20.02 -29.36 -21.23
C THR A 692 19.25 -29.08 -22.52
N PRO A 693 19.88 -28.52 -23.57
CA PRO A 693 19.24 -28.47 -24.87
C PRO A 693 19.15 -29.90 -25.41
N ASP A 694 17.92 -30.35 -25.65
CA ASP A 694 17.64 -31.62 -26.28
C ASP A 694 18.24 -31.63 -27.70
N ALA A 695 19.06 -32.64 -27.95
CA ALA A 695 19.62 -32.94 -29.25
C ALA A 695 18.52 -33.45 -30.18
N GLY A 696 17.90 -32.52 -30.91
CA GLY A 696 17.15 -32.83 -32.11
C GLY A 696 18.11 -33.31 -33.21
N SER A 697 18.21 -34.62 -33.35
CA SER A 697 18.89 -35.32 -34.44
C SER A 697 18.40 -34.83 -35.81
N GLY A 698 19.19 -33.99 -36.46
CA GLY A 698 19.13 -33.67 -37.89
C GLY A 698 20.49 -33.93 -38.50
N THR A 699 20.59 -35.05 -39.21
CA THR A 699 21.70 -35.55 -40.04
C THR A 699 22.66 -34.49 -40.57
N ALA A 700 23.93 -34.58 -40.15
CA ALA A 700 25.07 -34.03 -40.87
C ALA A 700 25.48 -34.99 -41.99
N ALA A 701 25.34 -34.55 -43.24
CA ALA A 701 26.14 -35.00 -44.36
C ALA A 701 26.22 -33.85 -45.39
N ASP A 702 27.46 -33.56 -45.77
CA ASP A 702 27.90 -32.79 -46.94
C ASP A 702 27.52 -31.31 -47.05
N ALA A 703 28.46 -30.45 -46.65
CA ALA A 703 29.07 -29.51 -47.61
C ALA A 703 30.34 -28.91 -47.00
N ALA A 704 31.50 -29.41 -47.45
CA ALA A 704 32.72 -28.62 -47.50
C ALA A 704 32.44 -27.42 -48.42
N GLY A 705 32.13 -26.27 -47.82
CA GLY A 705 32.01 -24.99 -48.51
C GLY A 705 33.19 -24.12 -48.10
N GLU A 706 34.12 -23.93 -49.02
CA GLU A 706 35.17 -22.92 -48.94
C GLU A 706 34.61 -21.61 -48.37
N GLY A 707 35.15 -21.21 -47.20
CA GLY A 707 34.83 -19.95 -46.56
C GLY A 707 35.21 -18.80 -47.47
N ARG A 708 34.24 -18.31 -48.22
CA ARG A 708 34.31 -17.07 -48.98
C ARG A 708 34.71 -15.95 -48.01
N ARG A 709 35.86 -15.33 -48.28
CA ARG A 709 36.27 -14.06 -47.66
C ARG A 709 35.08 -13.07 -47.68
N PRO A 710 34.72 -12.42 -46.57
CA PRO A 710 34.16 -11.08 -46.67
C PRO A 710 35.34 -10.19 -47.05
N GLU A 711 35.53 -10.02 -48.35
CA GLU A 711 36.24 -8.86 -48.87
C GLU A 711 35.46 -7.65 -48.35
N VAL A 712 36.08 -6.81 -47.50
CA VAL A 712 35.52 -5.51 -47.11
C VAL A 712 35.04 -4.86 -48.39
N ALA A 713 33.73 -4.60 -48.49
CA ALA A 713 33.17 -3.93 -49.65
C ALA A 713 33.89 -2.59 -49.81
N ALA A 714 34.77 -2.50 -50.80
CA ALA A 714 35.46 -1.26 -51.13
C ALA A 714 34.41 -0.24 -51.57
N GLY A 715 33.99 0.64 -50.66
CA GLY A 715 33.02 1.70 -50.97
C GLY A 715 32.30 2.35 -49.79
N GLU A 716 32.19 1.72 -48.62
CA GLU A 716 31.53 2.34 -47.46
C GLU A 716 32.54 3.08 -46.55
N PRO A 717 32.24 4.33 -46.14
CA PRO A 717 33.13 5.09 -45.27
C PRO A 717 33.23 4.43 -43.89
N PRO A 718 34.42 4.43 -43.25
CA PRO A 718 34.59 3.82 -41.95
C PRO A 718 33.79 4.55 -40.88
N VAL A 719 33.22 3.81 -39.92
CA VAL A 719 32.51 4.40 -38.77
C VAL A 719 33.49 5.07 -37.81
N LEU A 720 34.72 4.57 -37.71
CA LEU A 720 35.83 5.19 -36.99
C LEU A 720 37.03 5.36 -37.91
N GLU A 721 37.61 6.55 -37.93
CA GLU A 721 38.91 6.81 -38.55
C GLU A 721 39.83 7.46 -37.51
N VAL A 722 40.95 6.81 -37.22
CA VAL A 722 42.01 7.31 -36.34
C VAL A 722 43.26 7.53 -37.18
N VAL A 723 43.79 8.75 -37.18
CA VAL A 723 44.96 9.13 -38.01
C VAL A 723 46.05 9.74 -37.14
N GLU A 724 47.23 9.13 -37.15
CA GLU A 724 48.45 9.58 -36.46
C GLU A 724 48.23 9.99 -34.99
N LEU A 725 47.39 9.27 -34.27
CA LEU A 725 47.02 9.61 -32.90
C LEU A 725 48.23 9.48 -31.97
N ALA A 726 48.52 10.54 -31.21
CA ALA A 726 49.66 10.55 -30.29
C ALA A 726 49.33 11.20 -28.94
N ARG A 727 49.93 10.67 -27.87
CA ARG A 727 49.82 11.20 -26.52
C ARG A 727 51.05 10.83 -25.67
N ALA A 728 51.61 11.84 -25.00
CA ALA A 728 52.66 11.67 -24.00
C ALA A 728 52.19 12.05 -22.58
N PHE A 729 52.68 11.31 -21.59
CA PHE A 729 52.50 11.62 -20.17
C PHE A 729 53.86 11.68 -19.48
N GLY A 730 54.21 12.84 -18.92
CA GLY A 730 55.42 12.97 -18.09
C GLY A 730 56.73 12.55 -18.78
N GLY A 731 56.82 12.67 -20.10
CA GLY A 731 58.00 12.27 -20.91
C GLY A 731 57.89 10.89 -21.57
N ASN A 732 56.95 10.03 -21.14
CA ASN A 732 56.70 8.74 -21.77
C ASN A 732 55.64 8.89 -22.87
N ARG A 733 55.95 8.49 -24.11
CA ARG A 733 54.98 8.43 -25.21
C ARG A 733 54.12 7.17 -25.04
N ALA A 734 52.91 7.36 -24.51
CA ALA A 734 51.97 6.27 -24.27
C ALA A 734 51.25 5.82 -25.57
N VAL A 735 51.08 6.75 -26.52
CA VAL A 735 50.58 6.48 -27.87
C VAL A 735 51.40 7.30 -28.86
N ASN A 736 51.87 6.70 -29.95
CA ASN A 736 52.83 7.29 -30.87
C ASN A 736 52.46 7.00 -32.33
N GLY A 737 51.60 7.83 -32.91
CA GLY A 737 51.27 7.79 -34.34
C GLY A 737 50.33 6.65 -34.74
N VAL A 738 49.43 6.24 -33.84
CA VAL A 738 48.49 5.13 -34.09
C VAL A 738 47.49 5.54 -35.17
N THR A 739 47.39 4.74 -36.23
CA THR A 739 46.46 4.93 -37.35
C THR A 739 45.73 3.63 -37.61
N PHE A 740 44.40 3.66 -37.62
CA PHE A 740 43.55 2.53 -38.00
C PHE A 740 42.12 3.00 -38.26
N THR A 741 41.31 2.13 -38.85
CA THR A 741 39.89 2.38 -39.10
C THR A 741 39.03 1.26 -38.52
N VAL A 742 37.74 1.53 -38.32
CA VAL A 742 36.73 0.51 -38.00
C VAL A 742 35.55 0.73 -38.95
N GLY A 743 35.11 -0.32 -39.63
CA GLY A 743 33.97 -0.36 -40.52
C GLY A 743 32.64 -0.54 -39.78
N GLN A 744 31.54 -0.38 -40.50
CA GLN A 744 30.21 -0.65 -39.96
C GLN A 744 30.02 -2.17 -39.78
N GLN A 745 29.44 -2.59 -38.65
CA GLN A 745 29.29 -4.01 -38.29
C GLN A 745 30.61 -4.81 -38.29
N GLU A 746 31.76 -4.15 -38.18
CA GLU A 746 33.06 -4.80 -38.01
C GLU A 746 33.40 -4.92 -36.52
N ILE A 747 33.88 -6.09 -36.08
CA ILE A 747 34.49 -6.29 -34.76
C ILE A 747 36.01 -6.25 -34.92
N VAL A 748 36.63 -5.20 -34.43
CA VAL A 748 38.09 -5.06 -34.39
C VAL A 748 38.59 -5.36 -32.98
N GLY A 749 39.48 -6.34 -32.84
CA GLY A 749 40.14 -6.66 -31.58
C GLY A 749 41.47 -5.94 -31.45
N MET A 750 41.77 -5.37 -30.28
CA MET A 750 43.01 -4.68 -29.98
C MET A 750 43.76 -5.43 -28.88
N ILE A 751 44.92 -5.98 -29.24
CA ILE A 751 45.75 -6.81 -28.38
C ILE A 751 47.13 -6.16 -28.16
N GLY A 752 47.84 -6.55 -27.11
CA GLY A 752 49.20 -6.13 -26.81
C GLY A 752 49.58 -6.42 -25.36
N PRO A 753 50.88 -6.39 -24.99
CA PRO A 753 51.32 -6.55 -23.60
C PRO A 753 50.81 -5.43 -22.68
N ASN A 754 50.95 -5.62 -21.37
CA ASN A 754 50.60 -4.59 -20.38
C ASN A 754 51.50 -3.36 -20.58
N GLY A 755 50.89 -2.18 -20.70
CA GLY A 755 51.62 -0.94 -21.00
C GLY A 755 51.78 -0.61 -22.49
N ALA A 756 51.25 -1.44 -23.41
CA ALA A 756 51.29 -1.17 -24.85
C ALA A 756 50.48 0.04 -25.34
N GLY A 757 49.69 0.69 -24.47
CA GLY A 757 48.90 1.89 -24.81
C GLY A 757 47.41 1.64 -25.15
N LYS A 758 46.91 0.40 -25.06
CA LYS A 758 45.51 0.01 -25.41
C LYS A 758 44.44 0.89 -24.76
N THR A 759 44.40 0.94 -23.41
CA THR A 759 43.44 1.76 -22.66
C THR A 759 43.62 3.25 -22.95
N THR A 760 44.85 3.70 -23.18
CA THR A 760 45.14 5.10 -23.54
C THR A 760 44.55 5.45 -24.91
N VAL A 761 44.60 4.54 -25.88
CA VAL A 761 43.92 4.71 -27.18
C VAL A 761 42.40 4.83 -26.99
N PHE A 762 41.80 3.99 -26.14
CA PHE A 762 40.37 4.10 -25.81
C PHE A 762 40.02 5.42 -25.14
N ASP A 763 40.83 5.91 -24.21
CA ASP A 763 40.62 7.20 -23.53
C ASP A 763 40.70 8.39 -24.49
N LEU A 764 41.59 8.33 -25.48
CA LEU A 764 41.72 9.34 -26.53
C LEU A 764 40.52 9.33 -27.50
N ILE A 765 40.07 8.15 -27.92
CA ILE A 765 38.90 8.00 -28.81
C ILE A 765 37.61 8.41 -28.09
N SER A 766 37.47 8.06 -26.82
CA SER A 766 36.31 8.42 -26.00
C SER A 766 36.34 9.84 -25.44
N GLY A 767 37.45 10.57 -25.59
CA GLY A 767 37.56 11.98 -25.21
C GLY A 767 37.71 12.22 -23.71
N PHE A 768 38.15 11.20 -22.95
CA PHE A 768 38.56 11.34 -21.55
C PHE A 768 39.99 11.88 -21.43
N VAL A 769 40.82 11.63 -22.45
CA VAL A 769 42.17 12.21 -22.61
C VAL A 769 42.20 13.00 -23.92
N ARG A 770 42.88 14.15 -23.92
CA ARG A 770 43.14 14.91 -25.15
C ARG A 770 44.37 14.40 -25.87
N ALA A 771 44.30 14.29 -27.19
CA ALA A 771 45.45 13.97 -28.02
C ALA A 771 46.41 15.16 -28.11
N ASP A 772 47.72 14.87 -28.23
CA ASP A 772 48.75 15.88 -28.52
C ASP A 772 48.86 16.13 -30.03
N ALA A 773 48.61 15.09 -30.83
CA ALA A 773 48.58 15.12 -32.28
C ALA A 773 47.64 14.03 -32.84
N GLY A 774 47.29 14.15 -34.12
CA GLY A 774 46.40 13.22 -34.82
C GLY A 774 44.93 13.66 -34.81
N VAL A 775 44.10 12.89 -35.52
CA VAL A 775 42.67 13.17 -35.73
C VAL A 775 41.85 11.90 -35.45
N VAL A 776 40.71 12.06 -34.78
CA VAL A 776 39.70 11.03 -34.60
C VAL A 776 38.42 11.49 -35.28
N ARG A 777 37.94 10.73 -36.27
CA ARG A 777 36.64 10.95 -36.91
C ARG A 777 35.67 9.82 -36.61
N LEU A 778 34.44 10.18 -36.27
CA LEU A 778 33.33 9.25 -36.03
C LEU A 778 32.25 9.52 -37.08
N ASN A 779 31.97 8.54 -37.95
CA ASN A 779 31.03 8.66 -39.06
C ASN A 779 31.31 9.91 -39.94
N GLY A 780 32.60 10.14 -40.25
CA GLY A 780 33.07 11.30 -41.00
C GLY A 780 33.15 12.63 -40.23
N LEU A 781 32.58 12.73 -39.02
CA LEU A 781 32.67 13.92 -38.17
C LEU A 781 33.99 13.92 -37.39
N ASP A 782 34.77 15.00 -37.51
CA ASP A 782 35.94 15.21 -36.65
C ASP A 782 35.51 15.47 -35.20
N VAL A 783 35.81 14.50 -34.33
CA VAL A 783 35.46 14.54 -32.92
C VAL A 783 36.66 14.86 -32.03
N THR A 784 37.85 15.07 -32.59
CA THR A 784 39.15 15.16 -31.89
C THR A 784 39.14 16.12 -30.70
N THR A 785 38.48 17.27 -30.84
CA THR A 785 38.41 18.31 -29.78
C THR A 785 37.15 18.22 -28.91
N LEU A 786 36.20 17.36 -29.25
CA LEU A 786 34.96 17.19 -28.51
C LEU A 786 35.19 16.39 -27.22
N GLY A 787 34.51 16.78 -26.14
CA GLY A 787 34.46 16.02 -24.90
C GLY A 787 33.57 14.77 -25.00
N ALA A 788 33.73 13.84 -24.05
CA ALA A 788 33.07 12.53 -24.05
C ALA A 788 31.54 12.60 -24.24
N ASN A 789 30.85 13.58 -23.62
CA ASN A 789 29.40 13.75 -23.75
C ASN A 789 28.95 14.06 -25.20
N ARG A 790 29.70 14.90 -25.93
CA ARG A 790 29.38 15.23 -27.32
C ARG A 790 29.73 14.09 -28.27
N ARG A 791 30.77 13.32 -27.96
CA ARG A 791 31.10 12.08 -28.69
C ARG A 791 30.02 11.01 -28.50
N ALA A 792 29.50 10.87 -27.28
CA ALA A 792 28.38 9.98 -27.00
C ALA A 792 27.10 10.40 -27.74
N ALA A 793 26.80 11.70 -27.80
CA ALA A 793 25.70 12.23 -28.62
C ALA A 793 25.90 12.00 -30.13
N ALA A 794 27.15 11.95 -30.60
CA ALA A 794 27.50 11.58 -31.98
C ALA A 794 27.46 10.06 -32.25
N GLY A 795 27.10 9.24 -31.24
CA GLY A 795 26.90 7.80 -31.38
C GLY A 795 28.04 6.92 -30.88
N LEU A 796 28.97 7.44 -30.07
CA LEU A 796 29.99 6.63 -29.41
C LEU A 796 29.49 6.03 -28.09
N GLY A 797 29.52 4.70 -27.95
CA GLY A 797 29.33 3.99 -26.68
C GLY A 797 30.66 3.48 -26.13
N ARG A 798 30.84 3.48 -24.81
CA ARG A 798 32.00 2.86 -24.14
C ARG A 798 31.57 2.12 -22.88
N SER A 799 32.00 0.86 -22.78
CA SER A 799 31.99 0.10 -21.53
C SER A 799 33.37 0.23 -20.85
N PHE A 800 33.38 0.26 -19.52
CA PHE A 800 34.61 0.29 -18.70
C PHE A 800 34.87 -1.09 -18.09
N GLN A 801 36.08 -1.32 -17.58
CA GLN A 801 36.49 -2.59 -16.96
C GLN A 801 35.54 -3.00 -15.81
N ASP A 802 35.20 -2.06 -14.92
CA ASP A 802 34.15 -2.25 -13.92
C ASP A 802 32.82 -1.65 -14.41
N ALA A 803 31.75 -2.44 -14.41
CA ALA A 803 30.40 -1.98 -14.70
C ALA A 803 29.93 -0.95 -13.65
N ARG A 804 30.00 0.34 -13.99
CA ARG A 804 29.60 1.47 -13.11
C ARG A 804 28.10 1.71 -13.17
N LEU A 805 27.33 0.71 -12.76
CA LEU A 805 25.87 0.77 -12.70
C LEU A 805 25.39 1.26 -11.32
N PHE A 806 24.14 1.73 -11.25
CA PHE A 806 23.52 2.18 -10.00
C PHE A 806 23.10 0.96 -9.16
N PRO A 807 23.79 0.63 -8.05
CA PRO A 807 23.58 -0.63 -7.33
C PRO A 807 22.20 -0.74 -6.69
N ASP A 808 21.59 0.40 -6.36
CA ASP A 808 20.32 0.51 -5.63
C ASP A 808 19.11 0.68 -6.56
N MET A 809 19.31 0.64 -7.87
CA MET A 809 18.24 0.65 -8.86
C MET A 809 17.97 -0.77 -9.35
N THR A 810 16.72 -1.06 -9.70
CA THR A 810 16.39 -2.32 -10.38
C THR A 810 16.94 -2.33 -11.81
N VAL A 811 17.03 -3.50 -12.44
CA VAL A 811 17.45 -3.60 -13.85
C VAL A 811 16.56 -2.72 -14.74
N SER A 812 15.23 -2.80 -14.57
CA SER A 812 14.29 -1.99 -15.37
C SER A 812 14.46 -0.48 -15.15
N GLU A 813 14.68 -0.04 -13.91
CA GLU A 813 14.91 1.37 -13.61
C GLU A 813 16.26 1.85 -14.14
N THR A 814 17.30 1.01 -14.04
CA THR A 814 18.64 1.30 -14.57
C THR A 814 18.59 1.51 -16.09
N LEU A 815 17.88 0.62 -16.81
CA LEU A 815 17.65 0.76 -18.24
C LEU A 815 16.79 1.99 -18.58
N ALA A 816 15.78 2.30 -17.77
CA ALA A 816 14.97 3.51 -17.94
C ALA A 816 15.82 4.79 -17.81
N VAL A 817 16.74 4.83 -16.84
CA VAL A 817 17.69 5.95 -16.69
C VAL A 817 18.62 6.07 -17.90
N SER A 818 19.09 4.96 -18.47
CA SER A 818 19.89 4.98 -19.71
C SER A 818 19.12 5.55 -20.91
N LEU A 819 17.77 5.58 -20.86
CA LEU A 819 16.92 6.16 -21.89
C LEU A 819 16.63 7.65 -21.69
N GLU A 820 17.17 8.32 -20.67
CA GLU A 820 16.88 9.73 -20.32
C GLU A 820 17.05 10.71 -21.50
N ARG A 821 18.01 10.45 -22.39
CA ARG A 821 18.24 11.28 -23.58
C ARG A 821 17.09 11.27 -24.59
N TRP A 822 16.20 10.28 -24.53
CA TRP A 822 15.07 10.10 -25.43
C TRP A 822 13.75 10.62 -24.85
N ILE A 823 13.76 11.13 -23.61
CA ILE A 823 12.58 11.71 -22.94
C ILE A 823 12.43 13.18 -23.36
N HIS A 824 11.28 13.54 -23.93
CA HIS A 824 11.02 14.87 -24.48
C HIS A 824 10.45 15.80 -23.41
N ASN A 825 9.56 15.31 -22.54
CA ASN A 825 8.93 16.11 -21.49
C ASN A 825 9.61 15.92 -20.12
N ARG A 826 10.34 16.95 -19.68
CA ARG A 826 11.12 16.94 -18.43
C ARG A 826 10.49 17.76 -17.30
N SER A 827 9.24 18.20 -17.47
CA SER A 827 8.57 19.06 -16.49
C SER A 827 8.06 18.26 -15.30
N ALA A 828 8.66 18.47 -14.12
CA ALA A 828 8.19 17.88 -12.87
C ALA A 828 6.73 18.25 -12.54
N LEU A 829 6.29 19.46 -12.94
CA LEU A 829 4.95 19.95 -12.70
C LEU A 829 3.93 19.27 -13.64
N ALA A 830 4.33 18.99 -14.89
CA ALA A 830 3.51 18.21 -15.82
C ALA A 830 3.37 16.75 -15.36
N ALA A 831 4.46 16.17 -14.81
CA ALA A 831 4.43 14.83 -14.23
C ALA A 831 3.52 14.76 -12.98
N ALA A 832 3.57 15.77 -12.11
CA ALA A 832 2.74 15.83 -10.91
C ALA A 832 1.23 15.84 -11.20
N VAL A 833 0.81 16.43 -12.33
CA VAL A 833 -0.60 16.50 -12.76
C VAL A 833 -0.95 15.41 -13.78
N ARG A 834 -0.02 14.49 -14.09
CA ARG A 834 -0.18 13.41 -15.08
C ARG A 834 -0.63 13.93 -16.46
N TRP A 835 0.07 14.95 -16.96
CA TRP A 835 -0.22 15.49 -18.29
C TRP A 835 -0.06 14.41 -19.38
N PRO A 836 -0.96 14.31 -20.38
CA PRO A 836 -0.95 13.21 -21.36
C PRO A 836 0.40 12.99 -22.06
N ALA A 837 1.10 14.06 -22.42
CA ALA A 837 2.42 13.97 -23.05
C ALA A 837 3.52 13.34 -22.15
N VAL A 838 3.37 13.41 -20.82
CA VAL A 838 4.29 12.72 -19.88
C VAL A 838 3.96 11.24 -19.84
N TYR A 839 2.68 10.89 -19.84
CA TYR A 839 2.22 9.50 -19.90
C TYR A 839 2.70 8.80 -21.17
N ASP A 840 2.61 9.46 -22.33
CA ASP A 840 3.08 8.90 -23.61
C ASP A 840 4.61 8.65 -23.61
N ASP A 841 5.40 9.54 -23.01
CA ASP A 841 6.86 9.40 -22.90
C ASP A 841 7.23 8.28 -21.89
N GLU A 842 6.51 8.16 -20.77
CA GLU A 842 6.65 7.07 -19.81
C GLU A 842 6.32 5.71 -20.45
N GLU A 843 5.24 5.62 -21.21
CA GLU A 843 4.83 4.41 -21.92
C GLU A 843 5.86 3.98 -22.97
N ARG A 844 6.37 4.92 -23.79
CA ARG A 844 7.45 4.63 -24.75
C ARG A 844 8.73 4.16 -24.07
N THR A 845 9.07 4.76 -22.93
CA THR A 845 10.25 4.37 -22.15
C THR A 845 10.06 2.94 -21.61
N ALA A 846 8.89 2.63 -21.05
CA ALA A 846 8.57 1.29 -20.55
C ALA A 846 8.65 0.23 -21.67
N LEU A 847 8.07 0.51 -22.84
CA LEU A 847 8.15 -0.38 -24.01
C LEU A 847 9.60 -0.64 -24.42
N ARG A 848 10.44 0.41 -24.48
CA ARG A 848 11.85 0.24 -24.87
C ARG A 848 12.66 -0.49 -23.81
N VAL A 849 12.34 -0.33 -22.53
CA VAL A 849 12.94 -1.13 -21.45
C VAL A 849 12.58 -2.60 -21.62
N ASP A 850 11.32 -2.92 -21.88
CA ASP A 850 10.88 -4.30 -22.08
C ASP A 850 11.56 -4.95 -23.30
N GLU A 851 11.70 -4.22 -24.40
CA GLU A 851 12.46 -4.67 -25.58
C GLU A 851 13.92 -5.01 -25.21
N LEU A 852 14.62 -4.13 -24.48
CA LEU A 852 16.02 -4.37 -24.08
C LEU A 852 16.16 -5.54 -23.12
N ILE A 853 15.18 -5.74 -22.24
CA ILE A 853 15.16 -6.87 -21.31
C ILE A 853 14.99 -8.19 -22.07
N GLU A 854 14.09 -8.23 -23.05
CA GLU A 854 13.89 -9.41 -23.90
C GLU A 854 15.13 -9.71 -24.74
N LEU A 855 15.70 -8.69 -25.39
CA LEU A 855 16.89 -8.77 -26.23
C LEU A 855 18.09 -9.40 -25.51
N MET A 856 18.27 -8.99 -24.26
CA MET A 856 19.41 -9.35 -23.42
C MET A 856 19.10 -10.54 -22.50
N ASN A 857 17.92 -11.15 -22.64
CA ASN A 857 17.46 -12.26 -21.80
C ASN A 857 17.51 -11.96 -20.29
N LEU A 858 17.11 -10.74 -19.90
CA LEU A 858 17.13 -10.24 -18.52
C LEU A 858 15.76 -10.36 -17.83
N GLY A 859 14.81 -11.11 -18.40
CA GLY A 859 13.43 -11.17 -17.94
C GLY A 859 13.29 -11.52 -16.45
N ASP A 860 14.02 -12.54 -16.00
CA ASP A 860 14.02 -12.99 -14.59
C ASP A 860 14.62 -11.94 -13.64
N TYR A 861 15.46 -11.03 -14.15
CA TYR A 861 16.16 -10.01 -13.38
C TYR A 861 15.51 -8.62 -13.49
N ARG A 862 14.40 -8.47 -14.23
CA ARG A 862 13.76 -7.17 -14.50
C ARG A 862 13.60 -6.27 -13.28
N ASN A 863 13.16 -6.85 -12.17
CA ASN A 863 12.90 -6.14 -10.91
C ASN A 863 13.97 -6.41 -9.84
N ALA A 864 15.04 -7.15 -10.17
CA ALA A 864 16.17 -7.36 -9.28
C ALA A 864 17.01 -6.08 -9.21
N PHE A 865 17.59 -5.78 -8.05
CA PHE A 865 18.53 -4.69 -7.92
C PHE A 865 19.85 -5.04 -8.59
N VAL A 866 20.52 -4.07 -9.20
CA VAL A 866 21.80 -4.32 -9.89
C VAL A 866 22.86 -4.92 -8.97
N ARG A 867 22.83 -4.57 -7.67
CA ARG A 867 23.72 -5.16 -6.66
C ARG A 867 23.49 -6.66 -6.41
N GLU A 868 22.32 -7.19 -6.76
CA GLU A 868 21.95 -8.62 -6.58
C GLU A 868 22.44 -9.50 -7.72
N LEU A 869 22.89 -8.91 -8.82
CA LEU A 869 23.31 -9.63 -10.01
C LEU A 869 24.71 -10.22 -9.85
N SER A 870 24.92 -11.41 -10.43
CA SER A 870 26.26 -11.96 -10.64
C SER A 870 27.11 -11.02 -11.49
N THR A 871 28.44 -11.15 -11.43
CA THR A 871 29.35 -10.31 -12.23
C THR A 871 29.05 -10.40 -13.72
N GLY A 872 28.82 -11.61 -14.26
CA GLY A 872 28.42 -11.80 -15.64
C GLY A 872 27.07 -11.17 -15.99
N THR A 873 26.05 -11.35 -15.15
CA THR A 873 24.72 -10.76 -15.39
C THR A 873 24.75 -9.23 -15.31
N ARG A 874 25.53 -8.67 -14.38
CA ARG A 874 25.75 -7.22 -14.27
C ARG A 874 26.42 -6.67 -15.53
N ARG A 875 27.33 -7.44 -16.15
CA ARG A 875 27.95 -7.08 -17.42
C ARG A 875 26.94 -7.05 -18.58
N VAL A 876 26.01 -8.00 -18.61
CA VAL A 876 24.91 -8.01 -19.59
C VAL A 876 24.02 -6.77 -19.42
N VAL A 877 23.73 -6.34 -18.19
CA VAL A 877 22.99 -5.08 -17.94
C VAL A 877 23.77 -3.86 -18.41
N ASP A 878 25.09 -3.80 -18.18
CA ASP A 878 25.94 -2.71 -18.69
C ASP A 878 25.92 -2.60 -20.23
N LEU A 879 25.97 -3.74 -20.92
CA LEU A 879 25.80 -3.81 -22.37
C LEU A 879 24.38 -3.39 -22.82
N ALA A 880 23.35 -3.74 -22.05
CA ALA A 880 21.98 -3.33 -22.31
C ALA A 880 21.79 -1.80 -22.17
N CYS A 881 22.43 -1.20 -21.16
CA CYS A 881 22.50 0.26 -21.00
C CYS A 881 23.20 0.94 -22.19
N LEU A 882 24.27 0.35 -22.71
CA LEU A 882 24.93 0.84 -23.93
C LEU A 882 24.02 0.73 -25.16
N ALA A 883 23.30 -0.39 -25.32
CA ALA A 883 22.36 -0.57 -26.42
C ALA A 883 21.18 0.40 -26.38
N ALA A 884 20.77 0.86 -25.19
CA ALA A 884 19.75 1.90 -25.01
C ALA A 884 20.11 3.22 -25.72
N HIS A 885 21.41 3.49 -25.87
CA HIS A 885 21.95 4.66 -26.53
C HIS A 885 22.11 4.52 -28.05
N ARG A 886 21.68 3.40 -28.67
CA ARG A 886 21.77 3.17 -30.13
C ARG A 886 23.11 3.68 -30.73
N PRO A 887 24.26 3.22 -30.22
CA PRO A 887 25.56 3.70 -30.68
C PRO A 887 25.84 3.22 -32.12
N VAL A 888 26.63 3.99 -32.86
CA VAL A 888 27.20 3.59 -34.17
C VAL A 888 28.56 2.91 -34.00
N LEU A 889 29.25 3.20 -32.88
CA LEU A 889 30.52 2.57 -32.51
C LEU A 889 30.51 2.26 -31.01
N VAL A 890 30.92 1.05 -30.63
CA VAL A 890 31.04 0.61 -29.24
C VAL A 890 32.49 0.24 -28.91
N LEU A 891 32.99 0.81 -27.82
CA LEU A 891 34.29 0.49 -27.23
C LEU A 891 34.09 -0.44 -26.04
N LEU A 892 34.65 -1.65 -26.08
CA LEU A 892 34.58 -2.64 -25.00
C LEU A 892 35.95 -2.87 -24.38
N ASP A 893 36.11 -2.44 -23.15
CA ASP A 893 37.37 -2.49 -22.40
C ASP A 893 37.31 -3.72 -21.46
N GLU A 894 38.03 -4.78 -21.80
CA GLU A 894 38.12 -6.06 -21.08
C GLU A 894 36.77 -6.64 -20.61
N PRO A 895 35.82 -6.90 -21.53
CA PRO A 895 34.49 -7.36 -21.15
C PRO A 895 34.42 -8.73 -20.45
N SER A 896 35.48 -9.54 -20.51
CA SER A 896 35.60 -10.83 -19.80
C SER A 896 36.15 -10.73 -18.36
N SER A 897 36.65 -9.57 -17.94
CA SER A 897 37.34 -9.42 -16.65
C SER A 897 36.40 -9.66 -15.45
N GLY A 898 36.83 -10.50 -14.50
CA GLY A 898 36.06 -10.81 -13.28
C GLY A 898 34.86 -11.77 -13.47
N ILE A 899 34.70 -12.35 -14.66
CA ILE A 899 33.62 -13.28 -15.04
C ILE A 899 34.13 -14.73 -15.02
N ALA A 900 33.30 -15.69 -14.63
CA ALA A 900 33.68 -17.10 -14.63
C ALA A 900 33.80 -17.66 -16.07
N GLN A 901 34.72 -18.59 -16.32
CA GLN A 901 35.01 -19.10 -17.69
C GLN A 901 33.76 -19.55 -18.48
N ARG A 902 32.82 -20.23 -17.82
CA ARG A 902 31.56 -20.67 -18.44
C ARG A 902 30.65 -19.50 -18.85
N GLU A 903 30.70 -18.39 -18.13
CA GLU A 903 29.97 -17.17 -18.46
C GLU A 903 30.69 -16.37 -19.58
N VAL A 904 32.02 -16.44 -19.67
CA VAL A 904 32.82 -15.84 -20.76
C VAL A 904 32.49 -16.47 -22.11
N GLU A 905 32.32 -17.80 -22.17
CA GLU A 905 31.90 -18.49 -23.40
C GLU A 905 30.52 -18.03 -23.89
N ALA A 906 29.63 -17.64 -22.97
CA ALA A 906 28.30 -17.11 -23.29
C ALA A 906 28.32 -15.63 -23.73
N LEU A 907 29.42 -14.90 -23.48
CA LEU A 907 29.55 -13.49 -23.83
C LEU A 907 29.80 -13.27 -25.34
N ALA A 908 30.57 -14.15 -25.98
CA ALA A 908 30.89 -14.04 -27.40
C ALA A 908 29.64 -14.02 -28.33
N PRO A 909 28.64 -14.92 -28.17
CA PRO A 909 27.38 -14.84 -28.90
C PRO A 909 26.60 -13.55 -28.63
N VAL A 910 26.63 -13.04 -27.40
CA VAL A 910 25.94 -11.80 -27.02
C VAL A 910 26.55 -10.60 -27.73
N LEU A 911 27.88 -10.50 -27.78
CA LEU A 911 28.57 -9.40 -28.48
C LEU A 911 28.30 -9.38 -29.98
N ARG A 912 28.27 -10.55 -30.63
CA ARG A 912 27.92 -10.65 -32.06
C ARG A 912 26.46 -10.27 -32.31
N ARG A 913 25.54 -10.76 -31.49
CA ARG A 913 24.11 -10.41 -31.58
C ARG A 913 23.89 -8.91 -31.41
N LEU A 914 24.54 -8.33 -30.40
CA LEU A 914 24.47 -6.90 -30.09
C LEU A 914 25.00 -6.05 -31.26
N ARG A 915 26.12 -6.43 -31.88
CA ARG A 915 26.61 -5.81 -33.12
C ARG A 915 25.57 -5.87 -34.24
N ASP A 916 25.03 -7.06 -34.49
CA ASP A 916 24.12 -7.30 -35.62
C ASP A 916 22.81 -6.51 -35.45
N GLU A 917 22.24 -6.48 -34.24
CA GLU A 917 21.01 -5.77 -33.93
C GLU A 917 21.17 -4.25 -33.85
N MET A 918 22.32 -3.75 -33.40
CA MET A 918 22.59 -2.31 -33.37
C MET A 918 23.09 -1.75 -34.71
N GLY A 919 23.62 -2.60 -35.60
CA GLY A 919 24.29 -2.15 -36.82
C GLY A 919 25.57 -1.33 -36.55
N ALA A 920 26.20 -1.54 -35.40
CA ALA A 920 27.33 -0.74 -34.90
C ALA A 920 28.68 -1.44 -35.17
N GLY A 921 29.75 -0.66 -35.33
CA GLY A 921 31.12 -1.19 -35.24
C GLY A 921 31.52 -1.45 -33.78
N LEU A 922 32.30 -2.49 -33.52
CA LEU A 922 32.82 -2.80 -32.17
C LEU A 922 34.36 -2.74 -32.21
N LEU A 923 34.94 -2.03 -31.25
CA LEU A 923 36.37 -2.10 -30.95
C LEU A 923 36.51 -2.72 -29.55
N VAL A 924 37.23 -3.84 -29.46
CA VAL A 924 37.31 -4.65 -28.23
C VAL A 924 38.76 -4.79 -27.78
N ILE A 925 39.05 -4.42 -26.54
CA ILE A 925 40.30 -4.76 -25.87
C ILE A 925 40.05 -5.99 -24.99
N GLU A 926 40.86 -7.03 -25.16
CA GLU A 926 40.76 -8.26 -24.39
C GLU A 926 42.14 -8.84 -24.08
N HIS A 927 42.23 -9.55 -22.96
CA HIS A 927 43.43 -10.30 -22.57
C HIS A 927 43.33 -11.79 -22.91
N ASP A 928 42.12 -12.30 -23.07
CA ASP A 928 41.87 -13.65 -23.55
C ASP A 928 42.01 -13.68 -25.08
N ILE A 929 43.20 -14.07 -25.54
CA ILE A 929 43.55 -14.17 -26.96
C ILE A 929 42.59 -15.12 -27.72
N PRO A 930 42.29 -16.34 -27.22
CA PRO A 930 41.26 -17.19 -27.83
C PRO A 930 39.90 -16.52 -27.99
N LEU A 931 39.40 -15.83 -26.96
CA LEU A 931 38.11 -15.14 -27.02
C LEU A 931 38.11 -14.06 -28.09
N VAL A 932 39.08 -13.12 -28.05
CA VAL A 932 39.14 -11.99 -28.98
C VAL A 932 39.35 -12.46 -30.42
N ALA A 933 40.21 -13.47 -30.63
CA ALA A 933 40.43 -14.04 -31.95
C ALA A 933 39.17 -14.74 -32.51
N SER A 934 38.34 -15.31 -31.64
CA SER A 934 37.10 -15.97 -32.07
C SER A 934 36.02 -14.97 -32.50
N ILE A 935 35.96 -13.79 -31.88
CA ILE A 935 34.89 -12.81 -32.11
C ILE A 935 35.26 -11.72 -33.12
N SER A 936 36.54 -11.41 -33.28
CA SER A 936 37.01 -10.31 -34.12
C SER A 936 37.12 -10.68 -35.60
N ASP A 937 36.64 -9.80 -36.46
CA ASP A 937 36.85 -9.85 -37.91
C ASP A 937 38.29 -9.47 -38.28
N ARG A 938 38.90 -8.57 -37.49
CA ARG A 938 40.26 -8.07 -37.65
C ARG A 938 40.93 -7.82 -36.30
N LEU A 939 42.24 -8.06 -36.20
CA LEU A 939 43.05 -7.75 -35.02
C LEU A 939 44.05 -6.63 -35.31
N ILE A 940 44.32 -5.82 -34.27
CA ILE A 940 45.37 -4.80 -34.21
C ILE A 940 46.25 -5.13 -33.01
N ALA A 941 47.53 -5.39 -33.25
CA ALA A 941 48.52 -5.57 -32.19
C ALA A 941 49.24 -4.24 -31.91
N LEU A 942 49.25 -3.82 -30.65
CA LEU A 942 49.96 -2.65 -30.16
C LEU A 942 51.17 -3.09 -29.34
N ASP A 943 52.30 -2.40 -29.53
CA ASP A 943 53.45 -2.46 -28.63
C ASP A 943 54.08 -1.07 -28.47
N GLN A 944 54.50 -0.73 -27.25
CA GLN A 944 55.09 0.57 -26.88
C GLN A 944 54.35 1.81 -27.46
N GLY A 945 53.02 1.74 -27.56
CA GLY A 945 52.19 2.83 -28.06
C GLY A 945 52.11 2.97 -29.58
N ALA A 946 52.65 2.03 -30.36
CA ALA A 946 52.57 2.00 -31.83
C ALA A 946 51.88 0.71 -32.34
N VAL A 947 51.30 0.79 -33.54
CA VAL A 947 50.71 -0.39 -34.21
C VAL A 947 51.84 -1.24 -34.77
N LEU A 948 51.89 -2.50 -34.34
CA LEU A 948 52.91 -3.47 -34.72
C LEU A 948 52.47 -4.29 -35.94
N ALA A 949 51.24 -4.81 -35.91
CA ALA A 949 50.63 -5.58 -36.98
C ALA A 949 49.10 -5.38 -36.99
N GLU A 950 48.49 -5.47 -38.17
CA GLU A 950 47.05 -5.34 -38.38
C GLU A 950 46.60 -6.29 -39.50
N GLY A 951 45.53 -7.07 -39.27
CA GLY A 951 45.07 -8.05 -40.24
C GLY A 951 44.10 -9.08 -39.66
N SER A 952 43.83 -10.15 -40.41
CA SER A 952 42.99 -11.25 -39.91
C SER A 952 43.57 -11.85 -38.62
N PRO A 953 42.74 -12.39 -37.70
CA PRO A 953 43.23 -12.93 -36.44
C PRO A 953 44.40 -13.91 -36.57
N ALA A 954 44.34 -14.85 -37.52
CA ALA A 954 45.43 -15.80 -37.77
C ALA A 954 46.73 -15.10 -38.20
N ALA A 955 46.65 -14.17 -39.16
CA ALA A 955 47.82 -13.45 -39.67
C ALA A 955 48.53 -12.61 -38.61
N VAL A 956 47.78 -12.00 -37.68
CA VAL A 956 48.35 -11.17 -36.61
C VAL A 956 48.96 -12.03 -35.49
N LEU A 957 48.35 -13.17 -35.15
CA LEU A 957 48.87 -14.08 -34.12
C LEU A 957 50.09 -14.88 -34.58
N ASP A 958 50.20 -15.13 -35.89
CA ASP A 958 51.36 -15.78 -36.51
C ASP A 958 52.49 -14.79 -36.86
N ASP A 959 52.30 -13.49 -36.64
CA ASP A 959 53.32 -12.47 -36.91
C ASP A 959 54.49 -12.61 -35.90
N PRO A 960 55.74 -12.81 -36.36
CA PRO A 960 56.89 -12.98 -35.48
C PRO A 960 57.11 -11.80 -34.53
N ALA A 961 56.84 -10.57 -34.98
CA ALA A 961 57.02 -9.37 -34.17
C ALA A 961 55.98 -9.31 -33.05
N VAL A 962 54.74 -9.73 -33.32
CA VAL A 962 53.69 -9.85 -32.31
C VAL A 962 54.08 -10.89 -31.28
N GLN A 963 54.54 -12.08 -31.69
CA GLN A 963 54.98 -13.12 -30.75
C GLN A 963 56.14 -12.65 -29.86
N GLU A 964 57.13 -11.95 -30.43
CA GLU A 964 58.26 -11.38 -29.68
C GLU A 964 57.82 -10.34 -28.65
N SER A 965 56.77 -9.55 -28.92
CA SER A 965 56.24 -8.55 -27.98
C SER A 965 55.56 -9.14 -26.72
N TYR A 966 55.20 -10.43 -26.74
CA TYR A 966 54.57 -11.14 -25.61
C TYR A 966 55.54 -12.04 -24.81
N LEU A 967 56.78 -12.19 -25.30
CA LEU A 967 57.85 -12.95 -24.64
C LEU A 967 58.69 -12.03 -23.75
#